data_AF-A0A516WR51-F1
#
_entry.id   AF-A0A516WR51-F1
#
_cell.length_a   1.000
_cell.length_b   1.000
_cell.length_c   1.000
_cell.angle_alpha   90.00
_cell.angle_beta   90.00
_cell.angle_gamma   90.00
#
_symmetry.space_group_name_H-M   'P 1'
#
loop_
_entity.id
_entity.type
_entity.pdbx_description
1 polymer ?
#
loop_
_entity_poly.entity_id
_entity_poly.type
_entity_poly.pdbx_seq_one_letter_code
_entity_poly.pdbx_strand_id
1 'polypeptide(L)'
;MPTFDPAPQAAARRAQDFNGIAVFDASEHNLAHVDVVIPRDCIVAFTGVSGSGKSSLAFGTIYAEAQRRFLESVTPYARRLMDQIGAPRVGDITGLPPAVALQQARGHTSARSSVGTLTHISNVLRMLFSRVGTYPPGAPVLDSNAFSPNTPEGGCPACHGLGRTHDVDIDALVPDPSRSIRGGAVAAWPGAWLGKNYRDILDTLGIDVDRPWSELPEDQREWILTTEEQPTVTVSPVRDPGKMVRDYQRTFSSARTYVLHTYATTKSATQRAKVARYLVSRPCSACNGKRLRPEALAVRFAGLDIADATELSLADLASVLDAVVVSRDSAASDATERASAALVDNLRGRLAGLTELGLGYLSLARSTTTLSPGELQRLRLATQLQSGLFGVLYVLDEQSAGLHPADTEALVTAVRRLRAAGNSVFVIEHNLDVVRAADWIVDVGPGAGEHGGRVLYSGEVDGLAHVPESVTRRYLFGTAESYPEPGPPSRWIELAGITMHNLRDLTVRIPLGVLTAVTGVSGSGKSTLVSRVLTDVVAQHLGVDSEPGADTGGEDADDSTVVLAEEREKNAEPTVVAAHGLGHINRLVRVDQTPIGRTPRSNLATYTGLFDVIRKLFAAHPVARERGYSPGRFSFNVSGGRCEECEGAGSITIGMLFLPEASAPCPACAGARYNAETLEVLVEGRTIADVLAMTVDDARAFLSHVPAAPKSLDMLVEVGLGYLRLGQSATTLSGGEAQRVKLANELQRLRSGHTLYVLDEPTTGLHPADVDRLMVVLRRLVAAGNTVVLVEHDMPVIASADWMIDLGPGGGDNGGRIIASGPPTVVAETAGSATAAYLARHLAV
;
A
#
# COMPACT_ATOMS: atom_id res chain seq x y z
N MET A 1 -24.56 -16.06 35.13
CA MET A 1 -23.10 -16.08 35.21
C MET A 1 -22.66 -17.52 35.05
N PRO A 2 -22.09 -17.94 33.91
CA PRO A 2 -21.35 -19.18 33.88
C PRO A 2 -20.13 -18.98 34.78
N THR A 3 -20.00 -19.82 35.80
CA THR A 3 -18.79 -19.93 36.61
C THR A 3 -17.70 -20.47 35.69
N PHE A 4 -16.75 -19.60 35.32
CA PHE A 4 -15.52 -20.00 34.67
C PHE A 4 -14.76 -20.93 35.62
N ASP A 5 -14.50 -22.15 35.17
CA ASP A 5 -13.58 -23.05 35.86
C ASP A 5 -12.18 -22.44 35.72
N PRO A 6 -11.45 -22.15 36.81
CA PRO A 6 -10.10 -21.62 36.72
C PRO A 6 -9.21 -22.59 35.92
N ALA A 7 -8.34 -22.04 35.07
CA ALA A 7 -7.42 -22.79 34.22
C ALA A 7 -6.87 -24.05 34.93
N PRO A 8 -6.76 -25.21 34.25
CA PRO A 8 -6.22 -26.41 34.87
C PRO A 8 -4.84 -26.08 35.46
N GLN A 9 -4.70 -26.20 36.78
CA GLN A 9 -3.50 -25.82 37.55
C GLN A 9 -2.19 -26.38 36.95
N ALA A 10 -2.26 -27.43 36.13
CA ALA A 10 -1.17 -28.00 35.38
C ALA A 10 -0.58 -27.08 34.29
N ALA A 11 -1.39 -26.30 33.56
CA ALA A 11 -0.90 -25.37 32.53
C ALA A 11 -0.24 -24.13 33.15
N ALA A 12 -0.84 -23.57 34.19
CA ALA A 12 -0.27 -22.46 34.96
C ALA A 12 1.03 -22.85 35.70
N ARG A 13 1.11 -24.08 36.23
CA ARG A 13 2.37 -24.62 36.81
C ARG A 13 3.45 -24.85 35.76
N ARG A 14 3.10 -25.44 34.60
CA ARG A 14 4.05 -25.60 33.49
C ARG A 14 4.62 -24.25 33.01
N ALA A 15 3.83 -23.18 33.02
CA ALA A 15 4.25 -21.83 32.64
C ALA A 15 5.05 -21.08 33.73
N GLN A 16 5.02 -21.51 34.99
CA GLN A 16 5.90 -20.97 36.04
C GLN A 16 7.27 -21.64 36.03
N ASP A 17 7.32 -22.93 35.70
CA ASP A 17 8.57 -23.69 35.54
C ASP A 17 9.23 -23.43 34.18
N PHE A 18 8.46 -23.04 33.16
CA PHE A 18 8.90 -22.68 31.81
C PHE A 18 8.83 -21.16 31.64
N ASN A 19 9.96 -20.48 31.40
CA ASN A 19 10.00 -19.02 31.17
C ASN A 19 9.25 -18.62 29.88
N GLY A 20 7.92 -18.62 29.88
CA GLY A 20 7.08 -18.56 28.69
C GLY A 20 5.74 -17.83 28.87
N ILE A 21 5.09 -17.56 27.75
CA ILE A 21 3.73 -17.08 27.62
C ILE A 21 2.83 -18.31 27.46
N ALA A 22 1.85 -18.48 28.35
CA ALA A 22 0.85 -19.53 28.22
C ALA A 22 -0.51 -18.92 27.94
N VAL A 23 -1.09 -19.31 26.82
CA VAL A 23 -2.42 -18.93 26.34
C VAL A 23 -3.36 -20.11 26.61
N PHE A 24 -4.51 -19.83 27.21
CA PHE A 24 -5.54 -20.80 27.51
C PHE A 24 -6.89 -20.38 26.94
N ASP A 25 -7.56 -21.31 26.27
CA ASP A 25 -8.91 -21.16 25.72
C ASP A 25 -9.05 -19.95 24.78
N ALA A 26 -8.12 -19.79 23.83
CA ALA A 26 -8.21 -18.73 22.83
C ALA A 26 -9.20 -19.10 21.71
N SER A 27 -10.21 -18.24 21.50
CA SER A 27 -11.28 -18.46 20.53
C SER A 27 -11.56 -17.21 19.68
N GLU A 28 -10.55 -16.35 19.50
CA GLU A 28 -10.65 -15.14 18.66
C GLU A 28 -10.74 -15.52 17.18
N HIS A 29 -11.68 -14.90 16.44
CA HIS A 29 -12.01 -15.23 15.05
C HIS A 29 -12.29 -16.74 14.81
N ASN A 30 -11.38 -17.44 14.12
CA ASN A 30 -11.49 -18.84 13.76
C ASN A 30 -10.69 -19.77 14.68
N LEU A 31 -10.08 -19.26 15.76
CA LEU A 31 -9.37 -20.10 16.73
C LEU A 31 -10.34 -21.05 17.43
N ALA A 32 -9.97 -22.32 17.50
CA ALA A 32 -10.81 -23.40 18.02
C ALA A 32 -10.41 -23.76 19.46
N HIS A 33 -10.63 -22.83 20.40
CA HIS A 33 -10.32 -23.01 21.84
C HIS A 33 -8.87 -23.46 22.05
N VAL A 34 -7.94 -22.65 21.57
CA VAL A 34 -6.51 -22.98 21.50
C VAL A 34 -5.82 -22.77 22.84
N ASP A 35 -5.11 -23.81 23.27
CA ASP A 35 -4.13 -23.77 24.36
C ASP A 35 -2.71 -23.86 23.77
N VAL A 36 -1.83 -22.93 24.13
CA VAL A 36 -0.44 -22.95 23.65
C VAL A 36 0.52 -22.34 24.66
N VAL A 37 1.70 -22.95 24.79
CA VAL A 37 2.82 -22.42 25.56
C VAL A 37 3.93 -22.02 24.59
N ILE A 38 4.46 -20.81 24.78
CA ILE A 38 5.43 -20.18 23.89
C ILE A 38 6.58 -19.61 24.74
N PRO A 39 7.85 -19.92 24.47
CA PRO A 39 8.96 -19.38 25.25
C PRO A 39 9.14 -17.86 25.11
N ARG A 40 9.69 -17.23 26.15
CA ARG A 40 10.19 -15.84 26.09
C ARG A 40 11.67 -15.81 25.71
N ASP A 41 12.18 -14.61 25.44
CA ASP A 41 13.61 -14.32 25.25
C ASP A 41 14.23 -15.06 24.04
N CYS A 42 13.40 -15.39 23.07
CA CYS A 42 13.76 -16.08 21.84
C CYS A 42 12.95 -15.57 20.63
N ILE A 43 13.33 -16.04 19.45
CA ILE A 43 12.64 -15.78 18.19
C ILE A 43 11.66 -16.92 17.94
N VAL A 44 10.37 -16.59 17.88
CA VAL A 44 9.27 -17.54 17.67
C VAL A 44 8.62 -17.27 16.33
N ALA A 45 8.67 -18.23 15.41
CA ALA A 45 7.97 -18.16 14.13
C ALA A 45 6.53 -18.69 14.24
N PHE A 46 5.57 -17.95 13.70
CA PHE A 46 4.19 -18.40 13.52
C PHE A 46 3.96 -18.76 12.06
N THR A 47 3.63 -20.03 11.79
CA THR A 47 3.46 -20.58 10.43
C THR A 47 2.10 -21.23 10.23
N GLY A 48 1.80 -21.61 8.97
CA GLY A 48 0.50 -22.11 8.53
C GLY A 48 -0.02 -21.35 7.30
N VAL A 49 -0.98 -21.93 6.58
CA VAL A 49 -1.53 -21.35 5.32
C VAL A 49 -2.26 -20.02 5.53
N SER A 50 -2.50 -19.25 4.47
CA SER A 50 -3.26 -17.99 4.58
C SER A 50 -4.65 -18.26 5.17
N GLY A 51 -5.11 -17.43 6.12
CA GLY A 51 -6.39 -17.65 6.83
C GLY A 51 -6.39 -18.77 7.89
N SER A 52 -5.25 -19.41 8.20
CA SER A 52 -5.21 -20.51 9.17
C SER A 52 -5.42 -20.11 10.64
N GLY A 53 -5.26 -18.83 10.99
CA GLY A 53 -5.42 -18.33 12.36
C GLY A 53 -4.14 -17.78 13.02
N LYS A 54 -3.00 -17.73 12.31
CA LYS A 54 -1.73 -17.15 12.80
C LYS A 54 -1.91 -15.76 13.39
N SER A 55 -2.46 -14.83 12.61
CA SER A 55 -2.66 -13.44 13.01
C SER A 55 -3.75 -13.31 14.07
N SER A 56 -4.77 -14.20 14.05
CA SER A 56 -5.79 -14.29 15.11
C SER A 56 -5.14 -14.61 16.47
N LEU A 57 -4.15 -15.50 16.50
CA LEU A 57 -3.42 -15.86 17.71
C LEU A 57 -2.40 -14.79 18.12
N ALA A 58 -1.48 -14.42 17.22
CA ALA A 58 -0.39 -13.51 17.55
C ALA A 58 -0.86 -12.05 17.76
N PHE A 59 -1.69 -11.52 16.85
CA PHE A 59 -2.18 -10.14 16.94
C PHE A 59 -3.53 -10.03 17.64
N GLY A 60 -4.52 -10.81 17.18
CA GLY A 60 -5.89 -10.74 17.67
C GLY A 60 -6.05 -11.17 19.13
N THR A 61 -5.15 -12.04 19.62
CA THR A 61 -5.20 -12.56 20.98
C THR A 61 -4.03 -12.02 21.83
N ILE A 62 -2.80 -12.43 21.54
CA ILE A 62 -1.64 -12.17 22.41
C ILE A 62 -1.28 -10.69 22.46
N TYR A 63 -1.07 -10.06 21.31
CA TYR A 63 -0.74 -8.62 21.23
C TYR A 63 -1.89 -7.74 21.74
N ALA A 64 -3.13 -8.01 21.29
CA ALA A 64 -4.30 -7.27 21.72
C ALA A 64 -4.47 -7.30 23.24
N GLU A 65 -4.30 -8.47 23.87
CA GLU A 65 -4.39 -8.61 25.31
C GLU A 65 -3.23 -7.92 26.05
N ALA A 66 -2.01 -7.98 25.51
CA ALA A 66 -0.86 -7.27 26.07
C ALA A 66 -1.08 -5.75 26.04
N GLN A 67 -1.57 -5.23 24.90
CA GLN A 67 -1.87 -3.81 24.72
C GLN A 67 -3.01 -3.36 25.64
N ARG A 68 -4.09 -4.16 25.76
CA ARG A 68 -5.21 -3.89 26.66
C ARG A 68 -4.76 -3.80 28.12
N ARG A 69 -4.07 -4.83 28.63
CA ARG A 69 -3.57 -4.86 30.02
C ARG A 69 -2.65 -3.67 30.32
N PHE A 70 -1.79 -3.31 29.37
CA PHE A 70 -0.91 -2.15 29.51
C PHE A 70 -1.71 -0.85 29.56
N LEU A 71 -2.58 -0.57 28.58
CA LEU A 71 -3.33 0.68 28.49
C LEU A 71 -4.31 0.89 29.66
N GLU A 72 -4.98 -0.17 30.12
CA GLU A 72 -5.87 -0.12 31.29
C GLU A 72 -5.13 0.22 32.59
N SER A 73 -3.82 -0.04 32.63
CA SER A 73 -2.93 0.27 33.74
C SER A 73 -2.37 1.70 33.66
N VAL A 74 -2.26 2.28 32.45
CA VAL A 74 -1.60 3.59 32.25
C VAL A 74 -2.54 4.77 32.49
N THR A 75 -3.78 4.76 31.97
CA THR A 75 -4.74 5.86 32.26
C THR A 75 -6.20 5.40 32.40
N PRO A 76 -6.99 6.05 33.28
CA PRO A 76 -8.45 5.83 33.35
C PRO A 76 -9.20 6.18 32.05
N TYR A 77 -8.67 7.11 31.24
CA TYR A 77 -9.25 7.49 29.96
C TYR A 77 -9.12 6.36 28.93
N ALA A 78 -7.94 5.74 28.84
CA ALA A 78 -7.71 4.61 27.94
C ALA A 78 -8.64 3.43 28.24
N ARG A 79 -8.95 3.17 29.52
CA ARG A 79 -9.89 2.12 29.93
C ARG A 79 -11.27 2.27 29.28
N ARG A 80 -11.84 3.47 29.28
CA ARG A 80 -13.16 3.73 28.65
C ARG A 80 -13.14 3.55 27.13
N LEU A 81 -12.00 3.79 26.49
CA LEU A 81 -11.85 3.57 25.05
C LEU A 81 -11.74 2.07 24.72
N MET A 82 -11.02 1.30 25.53
CA MET A 82 -10.89 -0.15 25.34
C MET A 82 -12.23 -0.87 25.47
N ASP A 83 -13.12 -0.41 26.35
CA ASP A 83 -14.49 -0.96 26.49
C ASP A 83 -15.30 -0.86 25.18
N GLN A 84 -15.01 0.09 24.29
CA GLN A 84 -15.71 0.25 23.01
C GLN A 84 -15.17 -0.67 21.90
N ILE A 85 -13.89 -1.03 21.96
CA ILE A 85 -13.23 -1.93 20.98
C ILE A 85 -13.63 -3.39 21.28
N GLY A 86 -13.83 -3.71 22.56
CA GLY A 86 -14.07 -5.07 23.04
C GLY A 86 -12.78 -5.77 23.45
N ALA A 87 -12.91 -6.78 24.32
CA ALA A 87 -11.81 -7.62 24.75
C ALA A 87 -11.62 -8.81 23.79
N PRO A 88 -10.37 -9.27 23.57
CA PRO A 88 -10.12 -10.49 22.81
C PRO A 88 -10.77 -11.69 23.50
N ARG A 89 -11.26 -12.65 22.70
CA ARG A 89 -11.89 -13.87 23.19
C ARG A 89 -10.83 -14.89 23.59
N VAL A 90 -10.43 -14.84 24.85
CA VAL A 90 -9.46 -15.75 25.45
C VAL A 90 -9.81 -16.00 26.91
N GLY A 91 -9.62 -17.23 27.40
CA GLY A 91 -9.85 -17.58 28.80
C GLY A 91 -8.84 -16.94 29.74
N ASP A 92 -7.56 -17.26 29.56
CA ASP A 92 -6.47 -16.64 30.32
C ASP A 92 -5.16 -16.58 29.53
N ILE A 93 -4.31 -15.60 29.86
CA ILE A 93 -2.92 -15.53 29.38
C ILE A 93 -2.00 -15.22 30.56
N THR A 94 -1.00 -16.07 30.79
CA THR A 94 0.02 -15.88 31.84
C THR A 94 1.40 -15.64 31.22
N GLY A 95 2.29 -14.96 31.95
CA GLY A 95 3.66 -14.67 31.48
C GLY A 95 3.78 -13.58 30.40
N LEU A 96 2.69 -12.86 30.09
CA LEU A 96 2.61 -11.89 28.99
C LEU A 96 3.32 -10.55 29.32
N PRO A 97 4.42 -10.19 28.63
CA PRO A 97 5.05 -8.88 28.78
C PRO A 97 4.30 -7.79 27.98
N PRO A 98 4.63 -6.49 28.18
CA PRO A 98 4.19 -5.43 27.27
C PRO A 98 4.63 -5.73 25.84
N ALA A 99 3.77 -5.42 24.86
CA ALA A 99 4.01 -5.77 23.47
C ALA A 99 4.06 -4.54 22.54
N VAL A 100 4.90 -4.63 21.51
CA VAL A 100 5.04 -3.65 20.42
C VAL A 100 4.81 -4.37 19.10
N ALA A 101 3.79 -3.94 18.36
CA ALA A 101 3.50 -4.48 17.04
C ALA A 101 4.20 -3.69 15.93
N LEU A 102 4.85 -4.41 15.02
CA LEU A 102 5.24 -3.90 13.71
C LEU A 102 4.39 -4.61 12.65
N GLN A 103 3.13 -4.18 12.54
CA GLN A 103 2.24 -4.67 11.49
C GLN A 103 2.61 -4.08 10.13
N GLN A 104 2.29 -4.82 9.06
CA GLN A 104 2.25 -4.31 7.69
C GLN A 104 1.19 -3.20 7.46
N ALA A 105 0.57 -2.70 8.54
CA ALA A 105 -0.53 -1.75 8.49
C ALA A 105 -0.26 -0.65 7.46
N ARG A 106 -1.25 -0.52 6.55
CA ARG A 106 -1.48 0.62 5.64
C ARG A 106 -1.77 1.87 6.47
N GLY A 107 -0.84 2.25 7.33
CA GLY A 107 -0.90 3.50 8.07
C GLY A 107 -0.97 4.63 7.06
N HIS A 108 -1.78 5.64 7.34
CA HIS A 108 -1.89 6.82 6.51
C HIS A 108 -0.51 7.48 6.38
N THR A 109 0.17 7.25 5.26
CA THR A 109 1.40 7.96 4.91
C THR A 109 1.02 9.39 4.56
N SER A 110 1.74 10.36 5.13
CA SER A 110 1.52 11.77 4.81
C SER A 110 2.65 12.27 3.94
N ALA A 111 2.32 13.08 2.94
CA ALA A 111 3.24 13.91 2.15
C ALA A 111 4.24 14.71 3.00
N ARG A 112 3.88 15.01 4.26
CA ARG A 112 4.72 15.76 5.19
C ARG A 112 5.73 14.92 5.96
N SER A 113 5.59 13.58 5.93
CA SER A 113 6.50 12.65 6.59
C SER A 113 7.51 12.12 5.59
N SER A 114 8.79 12.15 5.97
CA SER A 114 9.91 11.62 5.19
C SER A 114 10.62 10.48 5.93
N VAL A 115 11.54 9.80 5.24
CA VAL A 115 12.46 8.81 5.84
C VAL A 115 13.15 9.37 7.08
N GLY A 116 13.66 10.61 7.02
CA GLY A 116 14.36 11.22 8.13
C GLY A 116 13.47 11.56 9.34
N THR A 117 12.19 11.89 9.12
CA THR A 117 11.25 12.11 10.24
C THR A 117 10.82 10.80 10.88
N LEU A 118 10.60 9.75 10.08
CA LEU A 118 10.18 8.42 10.55
C LEU A 118 11.27 7.72 11.38
N THR A 119 12.53 7.93 11.01
CA THR A 119 13.71 7.34 11.69
C THR A 119 14.25 8.21 12.82
N HIS A 120 13.66 9.38 13.05
CA HIS A 120 14.14 10.43 13.96
C HIS A 120 15.55 10.96 13.65
N ILE A 121 16.19 10.56 12.55
CA ILE A 121 17.51 11.04 12.13
C ILE A 121 17.47 12.54 11.83
N SER A 122 16.38 13.03 11.25
CA SER A 122 16.22 14.48 11.01
C SER A 122 16.28 15.30 12.29
N ASN A 123 15.91 14.75 13.47
CA ASN A 123 16.02 15.50 14.73
C ASN A 123 17.48 15.71 15.12
N VAL A 124 18.27 14.64 15.07
CA VAL A 124 19.69 14.66 15.41
C VAL A 124 20.47 15.51 14.40
N LEU A 125 20.14 15.41 13.11
CA LEU A 125 20.76 16.23 12.07
C LEU A 125 20.47 17.73 12.27
N ARG A 126 19.24 18.11 12.61
CA ARG A 126 18.89 19.51 12.93
C ARG A 126 19.65 20.03 14.15
N MET A 127 19.83 19.18 15.17
CA MET A 127 20.66 19.54 16.34
C MET A 127 22.13 19.72 15.96
N LEU A 128 22.67 18.88 15.07
CA LEU A 128 24.04 19.01 14.55
C LEU A 128 24.24 20.35 13.84
N PHE A 129 23.35 20.72 12.90
CA PHE A 129 23.43 22.01 12.20
C PHE A 129 23.28 23.21 13.16
N SER A 130 22.38 23.13 14.12
CA SER A 130 22.15 24.19 15.11
C SER A 130 23.36 24.44 16.04
N ARG A 131 24.09 23.38 16.41
CA ARG A 131 25.15 23.46 17.44
C ARG A 131 26.56 23.46 16.88
N VAL A 132 26.77 22.83 15.73
CA VAL A 132 28.10 22.57 15.15
C VAL A 132 28.22 23.14 13.73
N GLY A 133 27.11 23.52 13.10
CA GLY A 133 27.13 24.13 11.77
C GLY A 133 27.99 25.41 11.73
N THR A 134 28.63 25.63 10.59
CA THR A 134 29.35 26.87 10.30
C THR A 134 28.34 27.93 9.88
N TYR A 135 28.23 28.98 10.70
CA TYR A 135 27.34 30.11 10.46
C TYR A 135 28.06 31.21 9.66
N PRO A 136 27.34 31.95 8.79
CA PRO A 136 27.87 33.18 8.19
C PRO A 136 28.30 34.20 9.27
N PRO A 137 29.34 35.00 9.04
CA PRO A 137 29.78 36.01 10.00
C PRO A 137 28.63 36.97 10.38
N GLY A 138 28.41 37.16 11.68
CA GLY A 138 27.37 38.05 12.21
C GLY A 138 25.93 37.49 12.19
N ALA A 139 25.72 36.27 11.71
CA ALA A 139 24.41 35.62 11.77
C ALA A 139 24.07 35.18 13.22
N PRO A 140 22.79 35.29 13.64
CA PRO A 140 22.36 34.76 14.93
C PRO A 140 22.37 33.24 14.94
N VAL A 141 22.64 32.64 16.10
CA VAL A 141 22.53 31.19 16.29
C VAL A 141 21.06 30.80 16.17
N LEU A 142 20.80 29.78 15.36
CA LEU A 142 19.46 29.26 15.11
C LEU A 142 19.20 28.01 15.96
N ASP A 143 18.00 27.89 16.53
CA ASP A 143 17.57 26.65 17.18
C ASP A 143 17.32 25.52 16.14
N SER A 144 17.36 24.27 16.59
CA SER A 144 17.01 23.07 15.80
C SER A 144 15.66 23.15 15.08
N ASN A 145 14.68 23.90 15.61
CA ASN A 145 13.39 24.08 14.95
C ASN A 145 13.46 24.95 13.69
N ALA A 146 14.43 25.87 13.58
CA ALA A 146 14.65 26.67 12.37
C ALA A 146 15.15 25.82 11.18
N PHE A 147 15.63 24.61 11.45
CA PHE A 147 16.09 23.67 10.43
C PHE A 147 15.02 22.63 10.04
N SER A 148 13.76 22.83 10.44
CA SER A 148 12.66 21.92 10.12
C SER A 148 11.73 22.54 9.07
N PRO A 149 11.40 21.84 7.97
CA PRO A 149 10.41 22.33 7.02
C PRO A 149 8.98 22.27 7.59
N ASN A 150 8.77 21.54 8.69
CA ASN A 150 7.46 21.33 9.30
C ASN A 150 7.14 22.33 10.43
N THR A 151 8.05 23.27 10.72
CA THR A 151 7.83 24.33 11.72
C THR A 151 7.63 25.68 11.03
N PRO A 152 6.83 26.60 11.61
CA PRO A 152 6.71 27.96 11.08
C PRO A 152 8.03 28.75 11.06
N GLU A 153 8.93 28.44 12.00
CA GLU A 153 10.24 29.05 12.17
C GLU A 153 11.22 28.66 11.06
N GLY A 154 11.19 27.39 10.62
CA GLY A 154 12.15 26.87 9.63
C GLY A 154 11.61 26.74 8.20
N GLY A 155 10.31 26.46 8.06
CA GLY A 155 9.68 26.24 6.76
C GLY A 155 9.68 27.50 5.89
N CYS A 156 9.92 27.32 4.60
CA CYS A 156 9.79 28.38 3.60
C CYS A 156 8.34 28.90 3.61
N PRO A 157 8.12 30.22 3.82
CA PRO A 157 6.77 30.77 3.96
C PRO A 157 5.96 30.73 2.66
N ALA A 158 6.61 30.77 1.50
CA ALA A 158 5.93 30.78 0.19
C ALA A 158 5.29 29.43 -0.17
N CYS A 159 5.91 28.33 0.24
CA CYS A 159 5.41 26.97 -0.02
C CYS A 159 4.97 26.23 1.26
N HIS A 160 4.98 26.92 2.40
CA HIS A 160 4.70 26.35 3.72
C HIS A 160 5.49 25.06 4.01
N GLY A 161 6.77 25.04 3.62
CA GLY A 161 7.66 23.89 3.85
C GLY A 161 7.44 22.68 2.92
N LEU A 162 6.57 22.79 1.92
CA LEU A 162 6.33 21.73 0.94
C LEU A 162 7.44 21.65 -0.11
N GLY A 163 8.15 22.75 -0.38
CA GLY A 163 9.18 22.85 -1.42
C GLY A 163 8.63 23.00 -2.83
N ARG A 164 7.33 22.79 -3.01
CA ARG A 164 6.64 22.96 -4.29
C ARG A 164 5.47 23.91 -4.13
N THR A 165 5.12 24.56 -5.22
CA THR A 165 3.89 25.35 -5.35
C THR A 165 3.02 24.71 -6.43
N HIS A 166 1.74 24.54 -6.14
CA HIS A 166 0.76 24.15 -7.15
C HIS A 166 0.27 25.40 -7.84
N ASP A 167 0.50 25.46 -9.15
CA ASP A 167 -0.09 26.48 -10.00
C ASP A 167 -0.86 25.79 -11.12
N VAL A 168 -1.56 26.58 -11.93
CA VAL A 168 -2.39 26.06 -13.00
C VAL A 168 -1.60 25.96 -14.30
N ASP A 169 -1.77 24.84 -15.00
CA ASP A 169 -1.21 24.58 -16.32
C ASP A 169 -2.11 25.25 -17.36
N ILE A 170 -1.66 26.40 -17.88
CA ILE A 170 -2.47 27.27 -18.76
C ILE A 170 -2.90 26.53 -20.03
N ASP A 171 -2.02 25.71 -20.61
CA ASP A 171 -2.32 24.95 -21.82
C ASP A 171 -3.36 23.85 -21.52
N ALA A 172 -3.28 23.23 -20.33
CA ALA A 172 -4.28 22.23 -19.90
C ALA A 172 -5.67 22.83 -19.66
N LEU A 173 -5.78 24.13 -19.34
CA LEU A 173 -7.07 24.80 -19.18
C LEU A 173 -7.89 24.83 -20.47
N VAL A 174 -7.21 24.86 -21.62
CA VAL A 174 -7.79 24.95 -22.96
C VAL A 174 -7.18 23.89 -23.87
N PRO A 175 -7.59 22.61 -23.72
CA PRO A 175 -6.99 21.50 -24.45
C PRO A 175 -7.28 21.52 -25.95
N ASP A 176 -8.35 22.19 -26.37
CA ASP A 176 -8.74 22.35 -27.78
C ASP A 176 -9.00 23.83 -28.10
N PRO A 177 -7.97 24.58 -28.54
CA PRO A 177 -8.08 25.99 -28.90
C PRO A 177 -8.96 26.26 -30.13
N SER A 178 -9.38 25.24 -30.87
CA SER A 178 -10.24 25.43 -32.05
C SER A 178 -11.72 25.63 -31.68
N ARG A 179 -12.10 25.30 -30.44
CA ARG A 179 -13.48 25.47 -29.94
C ARG A 179 -13.72 26.90 -29.48
N SER A 180 -14.99 27.32 -29.51
CA SER A 180 -15.42 28.56 -28.85
C SER A 180 -15.62 28.39 -27.34
N ILE A 181 -15.70 29.49 -26.61
CA ILE A 181 -16.00 29.46 -25.16
C ILE A 181 -17.37 28.78 -24.92
N ARG A 182 -18.38 29.07 -25.77
CA ARG A 182 -19.67 28.38 -25.72
C ARG A 182 -19.57 26.90 -26.02
N GLY A 183 -18.73 26.52 -26.99
CA GLY A 183 -18.37 25.14 -27.34
C GLY A 183 -17.51 24.40 -26.31
N GLY A 184 -17.16 25.05 -25.19
CA GLY A 184 -16.43 24.42 -24.09
C GLY A 184 -14.91 24.43 -24.24
N ALA A 185 -14.34 25.46 -24.89
CA ALA A 185 -12.88 25.64 -25.00
C ALA A 185 -12.19 25.63 -23.63
N VAL A 186 -12.73 26.38 -22.65
CA VAL A 186 -12.21 26.43 -21.28
C VAL A 186 -12.69 25.20 -20.49
N ALA A 187 -11.97 24.09 -20.62
CA ALA A 187 -12.34 22.79 -20.05
C ALA A 187 -12.35 22.78 -18.50
N ALA A 188 -11.54 23.65 -17.89
CA ALA A 188 -11.39 23.71 -16.44
C ALA A 188 -12.56 24.33 -15.68
N TRP A 189 -13.47 25.02 -16.39
CA TRP A 189 -14.64 25.60 -15.77
C TRP A 189 -15.67 24.54 -15.32
N PRO A 190 -16.50 24.88 -14.32
CA PRO A 190 -17.53 23.96 -13.83
C PRO A 190 -18.54 23.66 -14.93
N GLY A 191 -19.04 22.42 -14.95
CA GLY A 191 -20.17 22.04 -15.80
C GLY A 191 -21.49 22.69 -15.35
N ALA A 192 -22.54 22.43 -16.12
CA ALA A 192 -23.92 22.82 -15.80
C ALA A 192 -24.10 24.35 -15.62
N TRP A 193 -24.79 24.78 -14.55
CA TRP A 193 -25.26 26.14 -14.38
C TRP A 193 -24.12 27.16 -14.14
N LEU A 194 -23.08 26.79 -13.40
CA LEU A 194 -22.00 27.73 -13.04
C LEU A 194 -21.10 28.09 -14.24
N GLY A 195 -20.77 27.12 -15.09
CA GLY A 195 -20.05 27.39 -16.35
C GLY A 195 -20.91 28.16 -17.36
N LYS A 196 -22.24 27.98 -17.34
CA LYS A 196 -23.14 28.86 -18.09
C LYS A 196 -23.04 30.31 -17.60
N ASN A 197 -23.03 30.54 -16.28
CA ASN A 197 -22.94 31.89 -15.73
C ASN A 197 -21.67 32.62 -16.16
N TYR A 198 -20.50 31.96 -16.13
CA TYR A 198 -19.27 32.60 -16.58
C TYR A 198 -19.34 33.02 -18.05
N ARG A 199 -19.94 32.20 -18.91
CA ARG A 199 -20.19 32.56 -20.31
C ARG A 199 -21.13 33.75 -20.46
N ASP A 200 -22.24 33.76 -19.72
CA ASP A 200 -23.21 34.86 -19.76
C ASP A 200 -22.58 36.20 -19.26
N ILE A 201 -21.66 36.13 -18.28
CA ILE A 201 -20.90 37.30 -17.81
C ILE A 201 -19.93 37.80 -18.88
N LEU A 202 -19.16 36.90 -19.51
CA LEU A 202 -18.23 37.28 -20.59
C LEU A 202 -18.96 37.96 -21.76
N ASP A 203 -20.11 37.43 -22.16
CA ASP A 203 -20.97 38.01 -23.20
C ASP A 203 -21.44 39.43 -22.81
N THR A 204 -21.83 39.62 -21.54
CA THR A 204 -22.22 40.94 -21.01
C THR A 204 -21.04 41.93 -20.95
N LEU A 205 -19.81 41.43 -20.76
CA LEU A 205 -18.58 42.22 -20.80
C LEU A 205 -18.09 42.53 -22.23
N GLY A 206 -18.83 42.08 -23.26
CA GLY A 206 -18.52 42.32 -24.68
C GLY A 206 -17.46 41.37 -25.25
N ILE A 207 -17.20 40.24 -24.60
CA ILE A 207 -16.30 39.19 -25.10
C ILE A 207 -17.10 38.20 -25.96
N ASP A 208 -16.65 37.99 -27.19
CA ASP A 208 -17.30 37.12 -28.17
C ASP A 208 -17.12 35.64 -27.78
N VAL A 209 -18.12 35.07 -27.10
CA VAL A 209 -18.07 33.68 -26.60
C VAL A 209 -18.29 32.62 -27.68
N ASP A 210 -18.67 33.01 -28.90
CA ASP A 210 -19.00 32.12 -30.01
C ASP A 210 -17.85 31.99 -31.03
N ARG A 211 -16.87 32.89 -30.98
CA ARG A 211 -15.61 32.81 -31.74
C ARG A 211 -14.70 31.66 -31.25
N PRO A 212 -13.97 30.96 -32.15
CA PRO A 212 -12.91 30.03 -31.76
C PRO A 212 -11.91 30.67 -30.81
N TRP A 213 -11.46 29.93 -29.79
CA TRP A 213 -10.55 30.44 -28.77
C TRP A 213 -9.26 30.98 -29.38
N SER A 214 -8.69 30.29 -30.38
CA SER A 214 -7.48 30.73 -31.08
C SER A 214 -7.60 32.10 -31.78
N GLU A 215 -8.82 32.55 -32.09
CA GLU A 215 -9.11 33.80 -32.79
C GLU A 215 -9.49 34.96 -31.84
N LEU A 216 -9.56 34.70 -30.53
CA LEU A 216 -9.74 35.76 -29.54
C LEU A 216 -8.45 36.56 -29.34
N PRO A 217 -8.55 37.87 -29.07
CA PRO A 217 -7.40 38.70 -28.68
C PRO A 217 -6.62 38.08 -27.51
N GLU A 218 -5.28 38.21 -27.52
CA GLU A 218 -4.39 37.62 -26.50
C GLU A 218 -4.66 38.16 -25.09
N ASP A 219 -4.90 39.46 -24.96
CA ASP A 219 -5.27 40.13 -23.72
C ASP A 219 -6.59 39.59 -23.14
N GLN A 220 -7.59 39.32 -23.99
CA GLN A 220 -8.85 38.71 -23.56
C GLN A 220 -8.64 37.26 -23.09
N ARG A 221 -7.85 36.48 -23.83
CA ARG A 221 -7.53 35.09 -23.46
C ARG A 221 -6.80 35.02 -22.13
N GLU A 222 -5.78 35.85 -21.95
CA GLU A 222 -5.02 35.94 -20.70
C GLU A 222 -5.93 36.36 -19.54
N TRP A 223 -6.72 37.43 -19.71
CA TRP A 223 -7.63 37.91 -18.68
C TRP A 223 -8.64 36.84 -18.24
N ILE A 224 -9.26 36.10 -19.18
CA ILE A 224 -10.20 35.01 -18.86
C ILE A 224 -9.52 33.89 -18.04
N LEU A 225 -8.27 33.57 -18.34
CA LEU A 225 -7.56 32.46 -17.72
C LEU A 225 -6.95 32.82 -16.36
N THR A 226 -6.30 33.98 -16.23
CA THR A 226 -5.37 34.25 -15.12
C THR A 226 -5.72 35.46 -14.25
N THR A 227 -6.68 36.31 -14.64
CA THR A 227 -6.97 37.55 -13.87
C THR A 227 -7.32 37.29 -12.41
N GLU A 228 -6.89 38.19 -11.52
CA GLU A 228 -7.32 38.23 -10.12
C GLU A 228 -8.58 39.08 -9.93
N GLU A 229 -9.02 39.79 -10.98
CA GLU A 229 -10.24 40.60 -10.95
C GLU A 229 -11.50 39.73 -10.83
N GLN A 230 -12.45 40.19 -10.01
CA GLN A 230 -13.74 39.52 -9.80
C GLN A 230 -14.90 40.50 -10.07
N PRO A 231 -15.09 40.94 -11.33
CA PRO A 231 -16.16 41.87 -11.66
C PRO A 231 -17.52 41.25 -11.35
N THR A 232 -18.40 42.05 -10.74
CA THR A 232 -19.79 41.67 -10.50
C THR A 232 -20.69 42.35 -11.51
N VAL A 233 -21.36 41.56 -12.34
CA VAL A 233 -22.17 42.02 -13.47
C VAL A 233 -23.62 41.61 -13.26
N THR A 234 -24.55 42.49 -13.65
CA THR A 234 -25.97 42.18 -13.69
C THR A 234 -26.27 41.42 -14.98
N VAL A 235 -26.66 40.15 -14.86
CA VAL A 235 -27.00 39.31 -16.01
C VAL A 235 -28.52 39.27 -16.16
N SER A 236 -29.02 39.69 -17.31
CA SER A 236 -30.44 39.58 -17.67
C SER A 236 -30.60 38.42 -18.65
N PRO A 237 -31.01 37.22 -18.21
CA PRO A 237 -31.10 36.05 -19.09
C PRO A 237 -32.17 36.22 -20.17
N VAL A 238 -31.79 36.05 -21.44
CA VAL A 238 -32.72 36.03 -22.57
C VAL A 238 -33.38 34.65 -22.67
N ARG A 239 -34.68 34.55 -22.37
CA ARG A 239 -35.54 33.39 -22.71
C ARG A 239 -36.97 33.84 -23.05
N ASP A 240 -37.69 32.94 -23.73
CA ASP A 240 -38.99 33.07 -24.40
C ASP A 240 -39.97 34.13 -23.85
N PRO A 241 -40.77 34.77 -24.74
CA PRO A 241 -41.73 35.80 -24.35
C PRO A 241 -42.74 35.28 -23.32
N GLY A 242 -42.79 35.90 -22.14
CA GLY A 242 -43.88 35.68 -21.15
C GLY A 242 -43.48 35.31 -19.72
N LYS A 243 -42.19 35.25 -19.35
CA LYS A 243 -41.76 35.07 -17.95
C LYS A 243 -41.10 36.34 -17.40
N MET A 244 -41.58 36.81 -16.25
CA MET A 244 -41.02 37.96 -15.53
C MET A 244 -39.65 37.57 -14.94
N VAL A 245 -38.58 38.20 -15.41
CA VAL A 245 -37.20 37.92 -15.00
C VAL A 245 -36.79 38.90 -13.90
N ARG A 246 -36.21 38.40 -12.81
CA ARG A 246 -35.47 39.22 -11.86
C ARG A 246 -34.01 39.25 -12.28
N ASP A 247 -33.47 40.44 -12.47
CA ASP A 247 -32.04 40.66 -12.60
C ASP A 247 -31.32 40.04 -11.40
N TYR A 248 -30.20 39.38 -11.66
CA TYR A 248 -29.35 38.85 -10.60
C TYR A 248 -27.90 39.24 -10.87
N GLN A 249 -27.20 39.64 -9.79
CA GLN A 249 -25.79 39.94 -9.84
C GLN A 249 -24.98 38.65 -9.75
N ARG A 250 -23.94 38.52 -10.57
CA ARG A 250 -22.98 37.42 -10.51
C ARG A 250 -21.56 37.95 -10.62
N THR A 251 -20.68 37.26 -9.91
CA THR A 251 -19.25 37.57 -9.86
C THR A 251 -18.50 36.62 -10.77
N PHE A 252 -17.66 37.17 -11.65
CA PHE A 252 -16.76 36.39 -12.49
C PHE A 252 -15.60 35.82 -11.67
N SER A 253 -15.11 34.65 -12.08
CA SER A 253 -13.87 34.07 -11.56
C SER A 253 -13.09 33.49 -12.73
N SER A 254 -11.83 33.88 -12.86
CA SER A 254 -10.93 33.33 -13.87
C SER A 254 -10.78 31.82 -13.73
N ALA A 255 -10.41 31.15 -14.83
CA ALA A 255 -10.20 29.70 -14.81
C ALA A 255 -9.16 29.30 -13.74
N ARG A 256 -8.07 30.06 -13.61
CA ARG A 256 -7.04 29.85 -12.58
C ARG A 256 -7.60 29.97 -11.16
N THR A 257 -8.32 31.06 -10.88
CA THR A 257 -8.90 31.30 -9.54
C THR A 257 -9.91 30.23 -9.17
N TYR A 258 -10.78 29.84 -10.10
CA TYR A 258 -11.75 28.76 -9.89
C TYR A 258 -11.05 27.43 -9.55
N VAL A 259 -10.03 27.04 -10.32
CA VAL A 259 -9.28 25.79 -10.10
C VAL A 259 -8.60 25.79 -8.73
N LEU A 260 -7.83 26.85 -8.41
CA LEU A 260 -7.10 26.94 -7.15
C LEU A 260 -8.04 26.98 -5.93
N HIS A 261 -9.09 27.80 -5.98
CA HIS A 261 -10.07 27.90 -4.91
C HIS A 261 -10.82 26.58 -4.69
N THR A 262 -11.28 25.95 -5.78
CA THR A 262 -12.01 24.67 -5.70
C THR A 262 -11.11 23.59 -5.14
N TYR A 263 -9.86 23.51 -5.58
CA TYR A 263 -8.89 22.53 -5.07
C TYR A 263 -8.63 22.69 -3.56
N ALA A 264 -8.53 23.93 -3.08
CA ALA A 264 -8.25 24.23 -1.68
C ALA A 264 -9.47 24.02 -0.76
N THR A 265 -10.69 24.32 -1.22
CA THR A 265 -11.88 24.44 -0.35
C THR A 265 -12.91 23.32 -0.50
N THR A 266 -12.93 22.60 -1.62
CA THR A 266 -13.99 21.61 -1.88
C THR A 266 -13.93 20.42 -0.93
N LYS A 267 -15.07 19.97 -0.42
CA LYS A 267 -15.18 18.73 0.35
C LYS A 267 -15.35 17.49 -0.54
N SER A 268 -15.68 17.66 -1.83
CA SER A 268 -15.88 16.55 -2.77
C SER A 268 -14.55 16.07 -3.35
N ALA A 269 -14.19 14.80 -3.11
CA ALA A 269 -13.00 14.18 -3.68
C ALA A 269 -13.01 14.17 -5.21
N THR A 270 -14.15 13.82 -5.82
CA THR A 270 -14.35 13.78 -7.28
C THR A 270 -14.15 15.15 -7.93
N GLN A 271 -14.71 16.20 -7.34
CA GLN A 271 -14.49 17.56 -7.84
C GLN A 271 -13.04 17.98 -7.68
N ARG A 272 -12.41 17.63 -6.56
CA ARG A 272 -11.00 17.95 -6.30
C ARG A 272 -10.06 17.25 -7.29
N ALA A 273 -10.29 15.97 -7.57
CA ALA A 273 -9.55 15.20 -8.56
C ALA A 273 -9.74 15.78 -9.97
N LYS A 274 -10.96 16.20 -10.31
CA LYS A 274 -11.26 16.85 -11.59
C LYS A 274 -10.45 18.12 -11.79
N VAL A 275 -10.42 19.02 -10.82
CA VAL A 275 -9.66 20.29 -10.94
C VAL A 275 -8.15 20.09 -10.81
N ALA A 276 -7.70 19.05 -10.09
CA ALA A 276 -6.28 18.72 -9.94
C ALA A 276 -5.60 18.39 -11.27
N ARG A 277 -6.34 17.95 -12.28
CA ARG A 277 -5.84 17.69 -13.66
C ARG A 277 -5.23 18.92 -14.31
N TYR A 278 -5.69 20.11 -13.91
CA TYR A 278 -5.20 21.38 -14.42
C TYR A 278 -4.08 21.98 -13.55
N LEU A 279 -3.64 21.30 -12.49
CA LEU A 279 -2.59 21.80 -11.60
C LEU A 279 -1.23 21.22 -11.99
N VAL A 280 -0.25 22.09 -12.23
CA VAL A 280 1.17 21.75 -12.32
C VAL A 280 1.86 22.03 -11.00
N SER A 281 2.61 21.05 -10.50
CA SER A 281 3.47 21.25 -9.33
C SER A 281 4.85 21.64 -9.81
N ARG A 282 5.33 22.83 -9.44
CA ARG A 282 6.68 23.30 -9.77
C ARG A 282 7.52 23.43 -8.49
N PRO A 283 8.85 23.25 -8.55
CA PRO A 283 9.73 23.64 -7.45
C PRO A 283 9.45 25.08 -7.06
N CYS A 284 9.33 25.33 -5.75
CA CYS A 284 9.06 26.66 -5.24
C CYS A 284 10.23 27.58 -5.61
N SER A 285 9.96 28.68 -6.30
CA SER A 285 10.98 29.66 -6.72
C SER A 285 11.66 30.36 -5.54
N ALA A 286 10.98 30.50 -4.40
CA ALA A 286 11.53 31.19 -3.23
C ALA A 286 12.61 30.38 -2.49
N CYS A 287 12.49 29.05 -2.46
CA CYS A 287 13.48 28.17 -1.83
C CYS A 287 14.17 27.22 -2.83
N ASN A 288 13.89 27.35 -4.12
CA ASN A 288 14.34 26.45 -5.19
C ASN A 288 14.11 24.96 -4.86
N GLY A 289 12.97 24.64 -4.24
CA GLY A 289 12.68 23.26 -3.81
C GLY A 289 13.21 22.88 -2.43
N LYS A 290 14.10 23.65 -1.81
CA LYS A 290 14.80 23.29 -0.55
C LYS A 290 13.96 23.36 0.72
N ARG A 291 12.67 23.75 0.62
CA ARG A 291 11.65 23.73 1.70
C ARG A 291 11.90 24.63 2.91
N LEU A 292 13.09 25.20 3.07
CA LEU A 292 13.51 25.95 4.24
C LEU A 292 13.68 27.44 3.95
N ARG A 293 13.76 28.24 5.01
CA ARG A 293 14.11 29.66 4.93
C ARG A 293 15.59 29.87 4.57
N PRO A 294 15.94 31.00 3.92
CA PRO A 294 17.32 31.29 3.53
C PRO A 294 18.32 31.28 4.70
N GLU A 295 17.90 31.71 5.89
CA GLU A 295 18.75 31.77 7.08
C GLU A 295 19.23 30.38 7.51
N ALA A 296 18.36 29.37 7.44
CA ALA A 296 18.72 27.99 7.73
C ALA A 296 19.62 27.39 6.64
N LEU A 297 19.36 27.72 5.37
CA LEU A 297 20.15 27.27 4.21
C LEU A 297 21.55 27.92 4.11
N ALA A 298 21.77 29.01 4.86
CA ALA A 298 23.06 29.67 4.94
C ALA A 298 24.05 28.93 5.86
N VAL A 299 23.56 28.10 6.78
CA VAL A 299 24.40 27.33 7.71
C VAL A 299 24.92 26.06 7.02
N ARG A 300 26.22 25.80 7.15
CA ARG A 300 26.90 24.70 6.45
C ARG A 300 27.53 23.70 7.40
N PHE A 301 27.44 22.42 7.09
CA PHE A 301 28.21 21.34 7.73
C PHE A 301 28.88 20.51 6.64
N ALA A 302 30.20 20.30 6.75
CA ALA A 302 31.00 19.65 5.70
C ALA A 302 30.81 20.27 4.29
N GLY A 303 30.57 21.58 4.22
CA GLY A 303 30.30 22.31 2.96
C GLY A 303 28.87 22.21 2.44
N LEU A 304 27.99 21.42 3.07
CA LEU A 304 26.60 21.20 2.66
C LEU A 304 25.64 22.01 3.54
N ASP A 305 24.56 22.54 2.96
CA ASP A 305 23.42 22.98 3.77
C ASP A 305 22.56 21.77 4.16
N ILE A 306 21.65 21.96 5.11
CA ILE A 306 20.85 20.84 5.62
C ILE A 306 19.95 20.23 4.54
N ALA A 307 19.46 21.04 3.57
CA ALA A 307 18.63 20.51 2.50
C ALA A 307 19.45 19.60 1.59
N ASP A 308 20.63 20.05 1.16
CA ASP A 308 21.57 19.24 0.37
C ASP A 308 21.97 17.96 1.12
N ALA A 309 22.25 18.05 2.43
CA ALA A 309 22.58 16.89 3.26
C ALA A 309 21.43 15.87 3.37
N THR A 310 20.17 16.32 3.36
CA THR A 310 19.01 15.42 3.42
C THR A 310 18.68 14.75 2.08
N GLU A 311 19.16 15.29 0.96
CA GLU A 311 18.99 14.71 -0.38
C GLU A 311 20.02 13.62 -0.70
N LEU A 312 21.16 13.60 0.01
CA LEU A 312 22.12 12.51 -0.09
C LEU A 312 21.49 11.16 0.26
N SER A 313 21.99 10.10 -0.36
CA SER A 313 21.69 8.75 0.09
C SER A 313 22.19 8.55 1.53
N LEU A 314 21.56 7.65 2.29
CA LEU A 314 22.00 7.35 3.67
C LEU A 314 23.46 6.88 3.71
N ALA A 315 23.90 6.15 2.68
CA ALA A 315 25.28 5.69 2.53
C ALA A 315 26.25 6.85 2.24
N ASP A 316 25.86 7.80 1.39
CA ASP A 316 26.68 8.98 1.10
C ASP A 316 26.74 9.92 2.31
N LEU A 317 25.61 10.11 3.01
CA LEU A 317 25.57 10.89 4.24
C LEU A 317 26.46 10.27 5.33
N ALA A 318 26.47 8.94 5.46
CA ALA A 318 27.39 8.24 6.36
C ALA A 318 28.85 8.48 5.95
N SER A 319 29.16 8.41 4.66
CA SER A 319 30.51 8.68 4.12
C SER A 319 30.96 10.12 4.38
N VAL A 320 30.05 11.11 4.26
CA VAL A 320 30.33 12.50 4.64
C VAL A 320 30.63 12.61 6.13
N LEU A 321 29.86 11.94 7.00
CA LEU A 321 30.13 11.95 8.44
C LEU A 321 31.46 11.27 8.80
N ASP A 322 31.87 10.24 8.07
CA ASP A 322 33.14 9.54 8.27
C ASP A 322 34.35 10.37 7.81
N ALA A 323 34.21 11.10 6.71
CA ALA A 323 35.23 12.03 6.21
C ALA A 323 35.42 13.24 7.14
N VAL A 324 34.39 13.61 7.92
CA VAL A 324 34.51 14.59 9.00
C VAL A 324 35.22 13.93 10.19
N VAL A 325 36.53 13.78 10.07
CA VAL A 325 37.40 13.78 11.25
C VAL A 325 37.19 15.16 11.85
N VAL A 326 36.63 15.21 13.07
CA VAL A 326 36.58 16.46 13.84
C VAL A 326 38.01 16.96 13.94
N SER A 327 38.38 17.93 13.10
CA SER A 327 39.68 18.58 13.17
C SER A 327 39.77 19.20 14.55
N ARG A 328 40.54 18.56 15.44
CA ARG A 328 40.83 18.98 16.82
C ARG A 328 41.58 20.32 16.90
N ASP A 329 41.68 21.04 15.79
CA ASP A 329 42.60 22.16 15.56
C ASP A 329 41.89 23.51 15.39
N SER A 330 40.66 23.65 15.86
CA SER A 330 40.06 24.98 16.00
C SER A 330 39.48 25.14 17.39
N ALA A 331 39.74 26.31 17.98
CA ALA A 331 39.41 26.72 19.34
C ALA A 331 37.89 26.82 19.61
N ALA A 332 37.14 25.75 19.31
CA ALA A 332 35.81 25.51 19.84
C ALA A 332 35.97 25.02 21.29
N SER A 333 35.13 25.51 22.19
CA SER A 333 35.16 25.08 23.59
C SER A 333 35.10 23.55 23.68
N ASP A 334 35.82 22.97 24.65
CA ASP A 334 35.84 21.54 25.00
C ASP A 334 34.41 20.92 25.05
N ALA A 335 33.38 21.72 25.31
CA ALA A 335 31.97 21.31 25.26
C ALA A 335 31.39 21.14 23.85
N THR A 336 31.70 22.02 22.89
CA THR A 336 31.19 21.97 21.50
C THR A 336 31.78 20.78 20.75
N GLU A 337 33.07 20.49 20.96
CA GLU A 337 33.74 19.35 20.35
C GLU A 337 33.16 18.02 20.84
N ARG A 338 32.93 17.89 22.17
CA ARG A 338 32.26 16.70 22.74
C ARG A 338 30.82 16.55 22.26
N ALA A 339 30.07 17.64 22.16
CA ALA A 339 28.70 17.61 21.64
C ALA A 339 28.67 17.22 20.16
N SER A 340 29.63 17.71 19.36
CA SER A 340 29.80 17.30 17.97
C SER A 340 30.09 15.82 17.84
N ALA A 341 31.07 15.30 18.56
CA ALA A 341 31.41 13.88 18.55
C ALA A 341 30.20 13.01 18.94
N ALA A 342 29.49 13.36 20.02
CA ALA A 342 28.32 12.62 20.47
C ALA A 342 27.17 12.61 19.44
N LEU A 343 26.92 13.75 18.77
CA LEU A 343 25.88 13.84 17.72
C LEU A 343 26.28 13.07 16.46
N VAL A 344 27.54 13.16 16.03
CA VAL A 344 28.07 12.43 14.87
C VAL A 344 28.06 10.93 15.13
N ASP A 345 28.52 10.48 16.30
CA ASP A 345 28.49 9.07 16.67
C ASP A 345 27.06 8.53 16.77
N ASN A 346 26.13 9.34 17.30
CA ASN A 346 24.71 8.98 17.28
C ASN A 346 24.18 8.83 15.84
N LEU A 347 24.46 9.78 14.95
CA LEU A 347 24.05 9.71 13.54
C LEU A 347 24.66 8.50 12.84
N ARG A 348 25.96 8.24 13.02
CA ARG A 348 26.65 7.07 12.46
C ARG A 348 25.98 5.77 12.89
N GLY A 349 25.72 5.61 14.19
CA GLY A 349 25.02 4.43 14.70
C GLY A 349 23.64 4.23 14.08
N ARG A 350 22.89 5.33 13.87
CA ARG A 350 21.57 5.27 13.24
C ARG A 350 21.62 4.92 11.75
N LEU A 351 22.53 5.54 11.01
CA LEU A 351 22.72 5.32 9.57
C LEU A 351 23.28 3.93 9.28
N ALA A 352 24.19 3.43 10.13
CA ALA A 352 24.72 2.07 10.02
C ALA A 352 23.61 1.03 10.12
N GLY A 353 22.72 1.14 11.11
CA GLY A 353 21.59 0.21 11.26
C GLY A 353 20.61 0.23 10.07
N LEU A 354 20.41 1.39 9.42
CA LEU A 354 19.59 1.49 8.21
C LEU A 354 20.30 0.90 6.98
N THR A 355 21.59 1.15 6.85
CA THR A 355 22.41 0.65 5.74
C THR A 355 22.55 -0.86 5.78
N GLU A 356 22.71 -1.43 6.98
CA GLU A 356 22.74 -2.88 7.23
C GLU A 356 21.45 -3.57 6.77
N LEU A 357 20.29 -2.91 6.90
CA LEU A 357 19.00 -3.40 6.39
C LEU A 357 18.78 -3.19 4.89
N GLY A 358 19.82 -2.78 4.15
CA GLY A 358 19.75 -2.54 2.70
C GLY A 358 19.07 -1.23 2.33
N LEU A 359 18.87 -0.29 3.26
CA LEU A 359 18.19 0.99 3.02
C LEU A 359 19.15 2.14 2.68
N GLY A 360 20.43 1.83 2.45
CA GLY A 360 21.49 2.81 2.21
C GLY A 360 21.22 3.77 1.03
N TYR A 361 20.42 3.34 0.06
CA TYR A 361 20.09 4.11 -1.14
C TYR A 361 18.98 5.16 -0.93
N LEU A 362 18.28 5.15 0.22
CA LEU A 362 17.25 6.12 0.52
C LEU A 362 17.87 7.48 0.86
N SER A 363 17.16 8.58 0.62
CA SER A 363 17.51 9.88 1.18
C SER A 363 16.62 10.22 2.37
N LEU A 364 17.08 11.09 3.28
CA LEU A 364 16.27 11.53 4.42
C LEU A 364 15.08 12.39 3.98
N ALA A 365 15.19 13.06 2.84
CA ALA A 365 14.15 13.88 2.23
C ALA A 365 13.04 13.04 1.56
N ARG A 366 13.32 11.78 1.20
CA ARG A 366 12.36 10.91 0.49
C ARG A 366 11.03 10.80 1.24
N SER A 367 9.94 11.10 0.54
CA SER A 367 8.58 11.05 1.10
C SER A 367 8.18 9.62 1.45
N THR A 368 7.51 9.47 2.60
CA THR A 368 6.96 8.16 3.01
C THR A 368 5.87 7.65 2.07
N THR A 369 5.23 8.51 1.27
CA THR A 369 4.21 8.13 0.27
C THR A 369 4.80 7.44 -0.96
N THR A 370 6.12 7.58 -1.16
CA THR A 370 6.86 6.99 -2.30
C THR A 370 7.62 5.73 -1.92
N LEU A 371 7.56 5.31 -0.66
CA LEU A 371 8.21 4.10 -0.18
C LEU A 371 7.36 2.87 -0.53
N SER A 372 8.03 1.80 -0.93
CA SER A 372 7.44 0.47 -0.97
C SER A 372 7.08 0.01 0.45
N PRO A 373 6.10 -0.90 0.60
CA PRO A 373 5.78 -1.50 1.88
C PRO A 373 7.00 -2.08 2.60
N GLY A 374 7.86 -2.83 1.90
CA GLY A 374 9.08 -3.41 2.46
C GLY A 374 10.15 -2.39 2.88
N GLU A 375 10.28 -1.25 2.18
CA GLU A 375 11.14 -0.15 2.63
C GLU A 375 10.62 0.47 3.93
N LEU A 376 9.31 0.79 3.98
CA LEU A 376 8.68 1.39 5.16
C LEU A 376 8.78 0.47 6.39
N GLN A 377 8.62 -0.83 6.17
CA GLN A 377 8.69 -1.85 7.21
C GLN A 377 10.10 -1.98 7.79
N ARG A 378 11.14 -2.11 6.95
CA ARG A 378 12.53 -2.12 7.40
C ARG A 378 12.93 -0.82 8.10
N LEU A 379 12.42 0.32 7.64
CA LEU A 379 12.61 1.61 8.32
C LEU A 379 12.04 1.59 9.75
N ARG A 380 10.82 1.08 9.93
CA ARG A 380 10.21 0.93 11.26
C ARG A 380 11.01 -0.01 12.15
N LEU A 381 11.48 -1.13 11.60
CA LEU A 381 12.33 -2.09 12.32
C LEU A 381 13.65 -1.46 12.79
N ALA A 382 14.34 -0.72 11.91
CA ALA A 382 15.54 0.03 12.28
C ALA A 382 15.28 1.04 13.40
N THR A 383 14.16 1.76 13.36
CA THR A 383 13.78 2.68 14.43
C THR A 383 13.60 1.94 15.77
N GLN A 384 13.02 0.74 15.77
CA GLN A 384 12.87 -0.05 16.98
C GLN A 384 14.20 -0.54 17.56
N LEU A 385 15.14 -0.97 16.71
CA LEU A 385 16.49 -1.33 17.13
C LEU A 385 17.23 -0.19 17.85
N GLN A 386 16.86 1.06 17.56
CA GLN A 386 17.45 2.25 18.15
C GLN A 386 16.67 2.79 19.36
N SER A 387 15.51 2.21 19.69
CA SER A 387 14.63 2.70 20.76
C SER A 387 15.17 2.44 22.17
N GLY A 388 16.02 1.41 22.32
CA GLY A 388 16.54 0.98 23.64
C GLY A 388 15.52 0.25 24.51
N LEU A 389 14.42 -0.25 23.94
CA LEU A 389 13.43 -1.05 24.67
C LEU A 389 14.02 -2.41 25.11
N PHE A 390 13.64 -2.82 26.32
CA PHE A 390 14.08 -4.05 26.99
C PHE A 390 12.88 -4.74 27.64
N GLY A 391 12.85 -6.07 27.62
CA GLY A 391 11.81 -6.86 28.29
C GLY A 391 10.43 -6.75 27.63
N VAL A 392 10.38 -6.37 26.35
CA VAL A 392 9.12 -6.29 25.59
C VAL A 392 8.97 -7.47 24.63
N LEU A 393 7.73 -7.73 24.22
CA LEU A 393 7.40 -8.63 23.13
C LEU A 393 7.23 -7.84 21.82
N TYR A 394 8.13 -8.04 20.87
CA TYR A 394 7.94 -7.57 19.50
C TYR A 394 7.08 -8.57 18.73
N VAL A 395 6.01 -8.10 18.10
CA VAL A 395 5.17 -8.91 17.22
C VAL A 395 5.30 -8.35 15.80
N LEU A 396 5.97 -9.12 14.94
CA LEU A 396 6.38 -8.74 13.59
C LEU A 396 5.54 -9.48 12.56
N ASP A 397 4.85 -8.73 11.71
CA ASP A 397 3.97 -9.30 10.67
C ASP A 397 4.70 -9.31 9.33
N GLU A 398 5.04 -10.49 8.79
CA GLU A 398 5.59 -10.71 7.45
C GLU A 398 6.63 -9.64 7.02
N GLN A 399 7.77 -9.59 7.72
CA GLN A 399 8.80 -8.55 7.49
C GLN A 399 9.69 -8.83 6.28
N SER A 400 9.71 -10.08 5.83
CA SER A 400 10.45 -10.51 4.64
C SER A 400 9.64 -10.40 3.35
N ALA A 401 8.38 -9.97 3.43
CA ALA A 401 7.49 -9.79 2.30
C ALA A 401 8.10 -8.88 1.22
N GLY A 402 8.30 -9.40 0.01
CA GLY A 402 8.92 -8.68 -1.11
C GLY A 402 10.41 -8.36 -0.93
N LEU A 403 11.10 -9.00 0.02
CA LEU A 403 12.55 -8.88 0.17
C LEU A 403 13.28 -9.87 -0.72
N HIS A 404 14.33 -9.37 -1.37
CA HIS A 404 15.31 -10.23 -2.01
C HIS A 404 16.01 -11.09 -0.94
N PRO A 405 16.35 -12.37 -1.21
CA PRO A 405 16.98 -13.24 -0.20
C PRO A 405 18.24 -12.66 0.49
N ALA A 406 19.05 -11.88 -0.23
CA ALA A 406 20.17 -11.15 0.36
C ALA A 406 19.74 -10.13 1.45
N ASP A 407 18.59 -9.48 1.26
CA ASP A 407 18.01 -8.54 2.24
C ASP A 407 17.36 -9.30 3.41
N THR A 408 16.87 -10.53 3.18
CA THR A 408 16.31 -11.41 4.23
C THR A 408 17.36 -11.80 5.27
N GLU A 409 18.61 -12.04 4.88
CA GLU A 409 19.71 -12.31 5.83
C GLU A 409 19.96 -11.12 6.77
N ALA A 410 19.87 -9.89 6.24
CA ALA A 410 19.97 -8.68 7.03
C ALA A 410 18.80 -8.54 8.03
N LEU A 411 17.56 -8.86 7.59
CA LEU A 411 16.38 -8.89 8.46
C LEU A 411 16.56 -9.88 9.61
N VAL A 412 17.02 -11.11 9.34
CA VAL A 412 17.28 -12.13 10.37
C VAL A 412 18.31 -11.62 11.39
N THR A 413 19.35 -10.94 10.92
CA THR A 413 20.37 -10.32 11.79
C THR A 413 19.76 -9.25 12.69
N ALA A 414 18.91 -8.37 12.15
CA ALA A 414 18.18 -7.37 12.92
C ALA A 414 17.26 -7.99 13.98
N VAL A 415 16.52 -9.05 13.64
CA VAL A 415 15.65 -9.78 14.58
C VAL A 415 16.47 -10.41 15.70
N ARG A 416 17.63 -10.99 15.40
CA ARG A 416 18.58 -11.52 16.41
C ARG A 416 19.10 -10.43 17.35
N ARG A 417 19.31 -9.21 16.86
CA ARG A 417 19.72 -8.08 17.69
C ARG A 417 18.62 -7.62 18.65
N LEU A 418 17.35 -7.61 18.21
CA LEU A 418 16.22 -7.35 19.11
C LEU A 418 16.17 -8.36 20.26
N ARG A 419 16.34 -9.66 19.94
CA ARG A 419 16.43 -10.72 20.96
C ARG A 419 17.62 -10.49 21.90
N ALA A 420 18.81 -10.25 21.36
CA ALA A 420 20.03 -10.04 22.14
C ALA A 420 19.95 -8.82 23.07
N ALA A 421 19.11 -7.83 22.73
CA ALA A 421 18.79 -6.70 23.60
C ALA A 421 17.82 -7.04 24.75
N GLY A 422 17.51 -8.33 24.98
CA GLY A 422 16.66 -8.79 26.09
C GLY A 422 15.16 -8.71 25.79
N ASN A 423 14.77 -8.90 24.53
CA ASN A 423 13.37 -8.88 24.10
C ASN A 423 12.93 -10.25 23.57
N SER A 424 11.62 -10.50 23.62
CA SER A 424 10.99 -11.63 22.93
C SER A 424 10.53 -11.20 21.55
N VAL A 425 10.69 -12.03 20.51
CA VAL A 425 10.30 -11.66 19.14
C VAL A 425 9.41 -12.73 18.53
N PHE A 426 8.16 -12.37 18.22
CA PHE A 426 7.24 -13.18 17.45
C PHE A 426 7.28 -12.72 16.01
N VAL A 427 7.55 -13.64 15.08
CA VAL A 427 7.57 -13.39 13.64
C VAL A 427 6.46 -14.20 12.99
N ILE A 428 5.42 -13.54 12.49
CA ILE A 428 4.42 -14.18 11.63
C ILE A 428 5.04 -14.19 10.24
N GLU A 429 5.39 -15.37 9.72
CA GLU A 429 6.20 -15.45 8.50
C GLU A 429 5.80 -16.59 7.58
N HIS A 430 6.05 -16.34 6.30
CA HIS A 430 5.90 -17.31 5.22
C HIS A 430 7.25 -17.63 4.57
N ASN A 431 8.26 -16.78 4.74
CA ASN A 431 9.60 -17.03 4.24
C ASN A 431 10.30 -18.11 5.08
N LEU A 432 10.61 -19.23 4.44
CA LEU A 432 11.17 -20.40 5.09
C LEU A 432 12.59 -20.15 5.63
N ASP A 433 13.36 -19.23 5.07
CA ASP A 433 14.70 -18.91 5.60
C ASP A 433 14.61 -18.17 6.93
N VAL A 434 13.60 -17.32 7.11
CA VAL A 434 13.32 -16.68 8.40
C VAL A 434 12.81 -17.72 9.41
N VAL A 435 11.90 -18.62 8.98
CA VAL A 435 11.38 -19.70 9.83
C VAL A 435 12.50 -20.62 10.29
N ARG A 436 13.43 -21.01 9.40
CA ARG A 436 14.62 -21.82 9.74
C ARG A 436 15.54 -21.13 10.74
N ALA A 437 15.58 -19.80 10.75
CA ALA A 437 16.43 -19.03 11.65
C ALA A 437 15.80 -18.80 13.05
N ALA A 438 14.53 -19.16 13.25
CA ALA A 438 13.84 -19.03 14.52
C ALA A 438 14.30 -20.10 15.53
N ASP A 439 14.18 -19.77 16.83
CA ASP A 439 14.48 -20.71 17.92
C ASP A 439 13.29 -21.66 18.17
N TRP A 440 12.07 -21.19 17.91
CA TRP A 440 10.82 -21.90 18.16
C TRP A 440 9.83 -21.66 17.03
N ILE A 441 8.91 -22.59 16.80
CA ILE A 441 7.84 -22.48 15.81
C ILE A 441 6.48 -22.84 16.41
N VAL A 442 5.46 -22.06 16.06
CA VAL A 442 4.05 -22.31 16.33
C VAL A 442 3.33 -22.48 14.99
N ASP A 443 3.00 -23.71 14.63
CA ASP A 443 2.31 -24.03 13.38
C ASP A 443 0.79 -24.08 13.58
N VAL A 444 0.05 -23.29 12.80
CA VAL A 444 -1.40 -23.07 12.99
C VAL A 444 -2.17 -23.59 11.77
N GLY A 445 -3.08 -24.52 12.05
CA GLY A 445 -4.16 -25.01 11.19
C GLY A 445 -3.68 -25.93 10.06
N PRO A 446 -4.35 -27.07 9.82
CA PRO A 446 -4.08 -27.84 8.60
C PRO A 446 -4.66 -27.17 7.35
N GLY A 447 -5.58 -26.19 7.53
CA GLY A 447 -6.21 -25.42 6.47
C GLY A 447 -6.55 -23.99 6.90
N ALA A 448 -7.35 -23.31 6.08
CA ALA A 448 -7.79 -21.92 6.28
C ALA A 448 -9.22 -21.84 6.82
N GLY A 449 -9.60 -20.70 7.39
CA GLY A 449 -10.97 -20.43 7.84
C GLY A 449 -11.41 -21.42 8.92
N GLU A 450 -12.59 -22.03 8.72
CA GLU A 450 -13.18 -23.01 9.65
C GLU A 450 -12.39 -24.33 9.74
N HIS A 451 -11.56 -24.62 8.73
CA HIS A 451 -10.67 -25.79 8.73
C HIS A 451 -9.28 -25.48 9.34
N GLY A 452 -9.05 -24.23 9.77
CA GLY A 452 -7.86 -23.78 10.46
C GLY A 452 -8.03 -23.78 11.99
N GLY A 453 -7.49 -22.76 12.63
CA GLY A 453 -7.82 -22.41 14.02
C GLY A 453 -7.21 -23.29 15.10
N ARG A 454 -6.43 -24.30 14.74
CA ARG A 454 -5.80 -25.26 15.68
C ARG A 454 -4.29 -25.08 15.69
N VAL A 455 -3.66 -25.14 16.85
CA VAL A 455 -2.18 -25.26 16.91
C VAL A 455 -1.83 -26.71 16.64
N LEU A 456 -1.13 -26.97 15.53
CA LEU A 456 -0.66 -28.29 15.15
C LEU A 456 0.61 -28.66 15.91
N TYR A 457 1.46 -27.67 16.17
CA TYR A 457 2.75 -27.84 16.82
C TYR A 457 3.21 -26.54 17.47
N SER A 458 3.83 -26.66 18.66
CA SER A 458 4.57 -25.58 19.33
C SER A 458 5.82 -26.20 19.93
N GLY A 459 6.98 -25.90 19.36
CA GLY A 459 8.25 -26.54 19.73
C GLY A 459 9.46 -25.97 18.99
N GLU A 460 10.63 -26.59 19.19
CA GLU A 460 11.82 -26.33 18.37
C GLU A 460 11.51 -26.59 16.89
N VAL A 461 12.13 -25.83 15.99
CA VAL A 461 11.83 -25.85 14.54
C VAL A 461 11.93 -27.26 13.95
N ASP A 462 13.00 -27.99 14.26
CA ASP A 462 13.25 -29.33 13.73
C ASP A 462 12.16 -30.35 14.09
N GLY A 463 11.49 -30.18 15.23
CA GLY A 463 10.44 -31.10 15.65
C GLY A 463 9.18 -31.04 14.75
N LEU A 464 9.00 -29.98 13.96
CA LEU A 464 7.92 -29.90 12.97
C LEU A 464 8.04 -31.00 11.89
N ALA A 465 9.24 -31.54 11.67
CA ALA A 465 9.47 -32.65 10.74
C ALA A 465 8.63 -33.91 11.07
N HIS A 466 8.19 -34.05 12.32
CA HIS A 466 7.40 -35.17 12.82
C HIS A 466 5.88 -34.92 12.81
N VAL A 467 5.41 -33.79 12.26
CA VAL A 467 4.00 -33.39 12.30
C VAL A 467 3.37 -33.56 10.91
N PRO A 468 2.75 -34.72 10.59
CA PRO A 468 2.33 -35.05 9.23
C PRO A 468 1.19 -34.15 8.69
N GLU A 469 0.36 -33.61 9.58
CA GLU A 469 -0.75 -32.71 9.24
C GLU A 469 -0.28 -31.30 8.85
N SER A 470 0.95 -30.92 9.19
CA SER A 470 1.49 -29.60 8.86
C SER A 470 1.73 -29.45 7.36
N VAL A 471 1.11 -28.42 6.78
CA VAL A 471 1.38 -28.04 5.38
C VAL A 471 2.78 -27.42 5.29
N THR A 472 3.16 -26.56 6.24
CA THR A 472 4.47 -25.90 6.28
C THR A 472 5.63 -26.90 6.33
N ARG A 473 5.48 -28.02 7.05
CA ARG A 473 6.47 -29.11 7.10
C ARG A 473 6.97 -29.52 5.71
N ARG A 474 6.06 -29.67 4.74
CA ARG A 474 6.41 -30.16 3.39
C ARG A 474 7.38 -29.24 2.67
N TYR A 475 7.30 -27.95 2.92
CA TYR A 475 8.14 -26.95 2.28
C TYR A 475 9.40 -26.67 3.10
N LEU A 476 9.30 -26.72 4.43
CA LEU A 476 10.43 -26.46 5.32
C LEU A 476 11.50 -27.56 5.20
N PHE A 477 11.09 -28.82 5.10
CA PHE A 477 11.96 -30.00 5.07
C PHE A 477 11.91 -30.81 3.76
N GLY A 478 11.01 -30.47 2.83
CA GLY A 478 10.93 -31.16 1.54
C GLY A 478 12.09 -30.80 0.61
N THR A 479 12.32 -31.67 -0.37
CA THR A 479 13.25 -31.41 -1.47
C THR A 479 12.62 -30.48 -2.51
N ALA A 480 13.44 -29.67 -3.17
CA ALA A 480 12.99 -28.82 -4.28
C ALA A 480 12.32 -29.68 -5.38
N GLU A 481 11.22 -29.19 -5.94
CA GLU A 481 10.56 -29.84 -7.07
C GLU A 481 11.37 -29.62 -8.35
N SER A 482 11.36 -30.62 -9.24
CA SER A 482 11.94 -30.47 -10.58
C SER A 482 11.04 -29.57 -11.41
N TYR A 483 11.59 -28.47 -11.90
CA TYR A 483 10.89 -27.58 -12.83
C TYR A 483 11.07 -28.06 -14.28
N PRO A 484 10.05 -27.96 -15.14
CA PRO A 484 10.20 -28.27 -16.55
C PRO A 484 11.23 -27.36 -17.22
N GLU A 485 12.02 -27.88 -18.16
CA GLU A 485 12.91 -27.04 -18.96
C GLU A 485 12.08 -26.09 -19.84
N PRO A 486 12.42 -24.78 -19.87
CA PRO A 486 11.73 -23.82 -20.70
C PRO A 486 11.85 -24.17 -22.19
N GLY A 487 10.75 -24.03 -22.93
CA GLY A 487 10.80 -24.01 -24.40
C GLY A 487 11.41 -22.70 -24.91
N PRO A 488 12.10 -22.69 -26.07
CA PRO A 488 12.70 -21.47 -26.61
C PRO A 488 11.61 -20.44 -27.00
N PRO A 489 11.73 -19.16 -26.59
CA PRO A 489 10.75 -18.14 -26.93
C PRO A 489 10.80 -17.80 -28.43
N SER A 490 9.63 -17.69 -29.06
CA SER A 490 9.51 -17.45 -30.51
C SER A 490 9.27 -16.00 -30.91
N ARG A 491 8.85 -15.14 -29.97
CA ARG A 491 8.49 -13.73 -30.20
C ARG A 491 8.97 -12.87 -29.03
N TRP A 492 9.17 -11.59 -29.30
CA TRP A 492 9.80 -10.65 -28.36
C TRP A 492 9.15 -9.26 -28.43
N ILE A 493 9.10 -8.59 -27.29
CA ILE A 493 9.05 -7.13 -27.20
C ILE A 493 10.47 -6.64 -26.97
N GLU A 494 10.85 -5.57 -27.63
CA GLU A 494 12.10 -4.86 -27.38
C GLU A 494 11.80 -3.41 -27.06
N LEU A 495 12.36 -2.93 -25.96
CA LEU A 495 12.28 -1.54 -25.52
C LEU A 495 13.70 -1.02 -25.40
N ALA A 496 14.04 0.03 -26.15
CA ALA A 496 15.39 0.60 -26.22
C ALA A 496 15.41 2.06 -25.75
N GLY A 497 16.52 2.44 -25.12
CA GLY A 497 16.75 3.79 -24.61
C GLY A 497 15.81 4.20 -23.49
N ILE A 498 15.46 3.26 -22.60
CA ILE A 498 14.59 3.52 -21.45
C ILE A 498 15.29 4.45 -20.46
N THR A 499 14.68 5.58 -20.16
CA THR A 499 15.11 6.49 -19.09
C THR A 499 13.95 6.86 -18.18
N MET A 500 14.03 6.41 -16.92
CA MET A 500 13.06 6.72 -15.86
C MET A 500 13.66 6.37 -14.49
N HIS A 501 13.56 7.26 -13.50
CA HIS A 501 14.17 7.09 -12.18
C HIS A 501 15.67 6.72 -12.27
N ASN A 502 16.06 5.54 -11.78
CA ASN A 502 17.43 5.02 -11.85
C ASN A 502 17.73 4.24 -13.13
N LEU A 503 16.76 4.02 -14.03
CA LEU A 503 17.00 3.45 -15.36
C LEU A 503 17.57 4.54 -16.27
N ARG A 504 18.73 4.27 -16.89
CA ARG A 504 19.45 5.22 -17.75
C ARG A 504 19.80 4.53 -19.06
N ASP A 505 19.22 4.98 -20.16
CA ASP A 505 19.45 4.45 -21.52
C ASP A 505 19.40 2.90 -21.59
N LEU A 506 18.47 2.30 -20.85
CA LEU A 506 18.39 0.85 -20.71
C LEU A 506 17.70 0.23 -21.93
N THR A 507 18.24 -0.89 -22.42
CA THR A 507 17.59 -1.70 -23.45
C THR A 507 17.22 -3.06 -22.88
N VAL A 508 15.96 -3.49 -23.06
CA VAL A 508 15.45 -4.77 -22.57
C VAL A 508 14.67 -5.50 -23.66
N ARG A 509 14.78 -6.84 -23.64
CA ARG A 509 13.98 -7.74 -24.48
C ARG A 509 13.17 -8.66 -23.59
N ILE A 510 11.86 -8.73 -23.84
CA ILE A 510 10.90 -9.54 -23.07
C ILE A 510 10.29 -10.58 -24.01
N PRO A 511 10.43 -11.88 -23.73
CA PRO A 511 9.85 -12.92 -24.57
C PRO A 511 8.33 -12.98 -24.41
N LEU A 512 7.63 -13.38 -25.47
CA LEU A 512 6.18 -13.54 -25.50
C LEU A 512 5.76 -15.00 -25.50
N GLY A 513 4.60 -15.27 -24.91
CA GLY A 513 4.00 -16.60 -24.82
C GLY A 513 4.63 -17.48 -23.73
N VAL A 514 5.33 -16.86 -22.78
CA VAL A 514 6.07 -17.54 -21.70
C VAL A 514 5.89 -16.79 -20.38
N LEU A 515 6.31 -17.41 -19.27
CA LEU A 515 6.39 -16.81 -17.94
C LEU A 515 7.78 -16.18 -17.74
N THR A 516 7.83 -14.85 -17.65
CA THR A 516 9.08 -14.09 -17.42
C THR A 516 9.13 -13.54 -16.00
N ALA A 517 10.15 -13.90 -15.24
CA ALA A 517 10.43 -13.33 -13.92
C ALA A 517 11.44 -12.17 -14.02
N VAL A 518 11.13 -11.05 -13.40
CA VAL A 518 12.03 -9.88 -13.28
C VAL A 518 12.43 -9.74 -11.82
N THR A 519 13.71 -9.92 -11.52
CA THR A 519 14.23 -9.96 -10.16
C THR A 519 15.44 -9.06 -9.96
N GLY A 520 16.03 -9.11 -8.76
CA GLY A 520 17.14 -8.26 -8.31
C GLY A 520 16.88 -7.67 -6.92
N VAL A 521 17.90 -7.08 -6.32
CA VAL A 521 17.82 -6.50 -4.95
C VAL A 521 16.79 -5.36 -4.83
N SER A 522 16.35 -5.06 -3.60
CA SER A 522 15.43 -3.94 -3.35
C SER A 522 15.99 -2.61 -3.93
N GLY A 523 15.14 -1.85 -4.61
CA GLY A 523 15.54 -0.58 -5.23
C GLY A 523 16.33 -0.69 -6.54
N SER A 524 16.54 -1.89 -7.10
CA SER A 524 17.30 -2.08 -8.34
C SER A 524 16.63 -1.55 -9.62
N GLY A 525 15.33 -1.21 -9.56
CA GLY A 525 14.58 -0.64 -10.70
C GLY A 525 13.48 -1.54 -11.27
N LYS A 526 13.23 -2.74 -10.69
CA LYS A 526 12.23 -3.72 -11.17
C LYS A 526 10.84 -3.15 -11.42
N SER A 527 10.22 -2.53 -10.40
CA SER A 527 8.87 -1.96 -10.53
C SER A 527 8.84 -0.73 -11.46
N THR A 528 9.96 -0.01 -11.61
CA THR A 528 10.06 1.05 -12.62
C THR A 528 10.05 0.45 -14.03
N LEU A 529 10.79 -0.64 -14.25
CA LEU A 529 10.83 -1.31 -15.56
C LEU A 529 9.48 -1.95 -15.94
N VAL A 530 8.89 -2.70 -15.01
CA VAL A 530 7.73 -3.56 -15.28
C VAL A 530 6.41 -2.84 -15.04
N SER A 531 6.21 -2.29 -13.84
CA SER A 531 4.93 -1.71 -13.42
C SER A 531 4.70 -0.28 -13.93
N ARG A 532 5.73 0.34 -14.56
CA ARG A 532 5.66 1.66 -15.19
C ARG A 532 6.01 1.60 -16.67
N VAL A 533 7.30 1.45 -17.01
CA VAL A 533 7.77 1.56 -18.39
C VAL A 533 7.03 0.58 -19.32
N LEU A 534 7.04 -0.71 -18.99
CA LEU A 534 6.38 -1.73 -19.83
C LEU A 534 4.86 -1.49 -19.92
N THR A 535 4.19 -1.23 -18.81
CA THR A 535 2.74 -1.03 -18.80
C THR A 535 2.32 0.22 -19.55
N ASP A 536 3.04 1.32 -19.40
CA ASP A 536 2.69 2.62 -19.98
C ASP A 536 2.90 2.58 -21.51
N VAL A 537 4.02 2.01 -21.96
CA VAL A 537 4.30 1.83 -23.41
C VAL A 537 3.27 0.92 -24.07
N VAL A 538 2.89 -0.19 -23.42
CA VAL A 538 1.88 -1.11 -23.98
C VAL A 538 0.48 -0.47 -23.94
N ALA A 539 0.12 0.24 -22.87
CA ALA A 539 -1.18 0.93 -22.77
C ALA A 539 -1.32 2.00 -23.86
N GLN A 540 -0.27 2.81 -24.06
CA GLN A 540 -0.22 3.81 -25.13
C GLN A 540 -0.36 3.18 -26.51
N HIS A 541 0.30 2.04 -26.76
CA HIS A 541 0.17 1.30 -28.02
C HIS A 541 -1.26 0.78 -28.27
N LEU A 542 -1.93 0.31 -27.22
CA LEU A 542 -3.31 -0.19 -27.30
C LEU A 542 -4.36 0.94 -27.36
N GLY A 543 -3.95 2.20 -27.24
CA GLY A 543 -4.87 3.34 -27.18
C GLY A 543 -5.76 3.34 -25.93
N VAL A 544 -5.28 2.72 -24.85
CA VAL A 544 -5.96 2.68 -23.55
C VAL A 544 -5.27 3.72 -22.66
N ASP A 545 -6.03 4.70 -22.17
CA ASP A 545 -5.51 5.62 -21.14
C ASP A 545 -4.99 4.78 -19.96
N SER A 546 -3.72 4.98 -19.62
CA SER A 546 -3.00 4.27 -18.56
C SER A 546 -3.48 4.69 -17.17
N GLU A 547 -4.78 4.57 -16.88
CA GLU A 547 -5.29 4.74 -15.53
C GLU A 547 -5.17 3.43 -14.72
N PRO A 548 -4.56 3.46 -13.52
CA PRO A 548 -4.75 2.44 -12.52
C PRO A 548 -6.22 2.28 -12.16
N GLY A 549 -6.88 1.26 -12.70
CA GLY A 549 -8.22 0.89 -12.27
C GLY A 549 -9.33 1.73 -12.89
N ALA A 550 -9.45 1.70 -14.21
CA ALA A 550 -10.76 1.93 -14.83
C ALA A 550 -11.73 0.85 -14.33
N ASP A 551 -12.41 1.17 -13.22
CA ASP A 551 -13.50 0.43 -12.62
C ASP A 551 -14.50 0.01 -13.70
N THR A 552 -14.50 -1.29 -14.00
CA THR A 552 -15.63 -1.94 -14.67
C THR A 552 -16.34 -2.83 -13.66
N GLY A 553 -17.04 -2.18 -12.73
CA GLY A 553 -18.04 -2.80 -11.86
C GLY A 553 -18.18 -2.18 -10.47
N GLY A 554 -18.96 -1.10 -10.32
CA GLY A 554 -19.45 -0.63 -9.02
C GLY A 554 -19.75 0.88 -8.96
N GLU A 555 -21.00 1.26 -8.66
CA GLU A 555 -21.48 2.65 -8.53
C GLU A 555 -21.02 3.38 -7.23
N ASP A 556 -19.85 3.06 -6.67
CA ASP A 556 -19.38 3.67 -5.40
C ASP A 556 -18.12 4.54 -5.61
N ALA A 557 -18.28 5.64 -6.33
CA ALA A 557 -17.23 6.65 -6.56
C ALA A 557 -17.15 7.72 -5.46
N ASP A 558 -17.52 7.41 -4.21
CA ASP A 558 -17.78 8.44 -3.18
C ASP A 558 -16.82 8.52 -2.01
N ASP A 559 -15.68 7.81 -1.99
CA ASP A 559 -14.70 8.03 -0.91
C ASP A 559 -13.24 7.69 -1.25
N SER A 560 -12.80 8.05 -2.46
CA SER A 560 -11.37 8.14 -2.77
C SER A 560 -10.76 9.40 -2.12
N THR A 561 -10.81 9.50 -0.79
CA THR A 561 -10.23 10.60 -0.04
C THR A 561 -8.74 10.35 0.24
N VAL A 562 -7.95 11.40 -0.05
CA VAL A 562 -6.55 11.62 0.31
C VAL A 562 -5.47 10.82 -0.46
N VAL A 563 -5.34 11.05 -1.76
CA VAL A 563 -4.01 11.25 -2.38
C VAL A 563 -4.20 12.29 -3.49
N LEU A 564 -3.67 13.50 -3.31
CA LEU A 564 -3.84 14.61 -4.25
C LEU A 564 -2.47 15.13 -4.67
N ALA A 565 -2.38 15.52 -5.94
CA ALA A 565 -1.30 16.28 -6.60
C ALA A 565 0.12 15.68 -6.59
N GLU A 566 0.45 14.71 -5.72
CA GLU A 566 1.67 13.90 -5.81
C GLU A 566 1.61 12.87 -6.95
N GLU A 567 0.43 12.57 -7.49
CA GLU A 567 0.29 11.69 -8.65
C GLU A 567 0.89 12.26 -9.94
N ARG A 568 1.25 13.54 -10.01
CA ARG A 568 2.05 14.04 -11.14
C ARG A 568 3.54 13.66 -11.05
N GLU A 569 4.07 13.32 -9.87
CA GLU A 569 5.40 12.66 -9.77
C GLU A 569 5.32 11.21 -10.27
N LYS A 570 4.12 10.61 -10.23
CA LYS A 570 3.79 9.35 -10.94
C LYS A 570 3.56 9.53 -12.45
N ASN A 571 3.61 10.76 -12.99
CA ASN A 571 3.39 11.10 -14.40
C ASN A 571 4.64 11.66 -15.10
N ALA A 572 5.86 11.42 -14.58
CA ALA A 572 7.02 11.51 -15.45
C ALA A 572 6.87 10.40 -16.49
N GLU A 573 6.50 10.75 -17.72
CA GLU A 573 6.37 9.77 -18.79
C GLU A 573 7.73 9.10 -19.01
N PRO A 574 7.78 7.76 -19.07
CA PRO A 574 9.02 7.07 -19.36
C PRO A 574 9.51 7.51 -20.73
N THR A 575 10.77 7.96 -20.81
CA THR A 575 11.39 8.21 -22.12
C THR A 575 11.83 6.86 -22.68
N VAL A 576 11.26 6.47 -23.82
CA VAL A 576 11.64 5.25 -24.56
C VAL A 576 11.93 5.65 -25.99
N VAL A 577 13.15 5.39 -26.45
CA VAL A 577 13.64 5.81 -27.77
C VAL A 577 13.01 4.98 -28.88
N ALA A 578 12.90 3.67 -28.67
CA ALA A 578 12.27 2.76 -29.63
C ALA A 578 11.56 1.60 -28.93
N ALA A 579 10.42 1.19 -29.49
CA ALA A 579 9.68 0.02 -29.06
C ALA A 579 9.31 -0.86 -30.27
N HIS A 580 9.64 -2.15 -30.20
CA HIS A 580 9.40 -3.13 -31.26
C HIS A 580 8.62 -4.34 -30.70
N GLY A 581 7.86 -5.01 -31.57
CA GLY A 581 7.12 -6.24 -31.20
C GLY A 581 5.79 -6.03 -30.47
N LEU A 582 5.39 -4.78 -30.20
CA LEU A 582 4.13 -4.46 -29.50
C LEU A 582 2.86 -4.94 -30.22
N GLY A 583 2.89 -5.02 -31.55
CA GLY A 583 1.76 -5.47 -32.37
C GLY A 583 1.35 -6.94 -32.14
N HIS A 584 2.13 -7.70 -31.38
CA HIS A 584 1.75 -9.05 -30.94
C HIS A 584 0.79 -9.06 -29.75
N ILE A 585 0.60 -7.93 -29.06
CA ILE A 585 -0.28 -7.81 -27.89
C ILE A 585 -1.61 -7.19 -28.30
N ASN A 586 -2.70 -7.79 -27.83
CA ASN A 586 -4.05 -7.25 -28.04
C ASN A 586 -4.66 -6.66 -26.77
N ARG A 587 -4.11 -7.01 -25.61
CA ARG A 587 -4.66 -6.63 -24.31
C ARG A 587 -3.58 -6.60 -23.24
N LEU A 588 -3.65 -5.61 -22.36
CA LEU A 588 -2.86 -5.51 -21.13
C LEU A 588 -3.75 -5.76 -19.92
N VAL A 589 -3.30 -6.58 -18.99
CA VAL A 589 -3.92 -6.79 -17.68
C VAL A 589 -2.85 -6.56 -16.62
N ARG A 590 -3.07 -5.59 -15.72
CA ARG A 590 -2.19 -5.32 -14.58
C ARG A 590 -2.83 -5.79 -13.29
N VAL A 591 -2.11 -6.58 -12.51
CA VAL A 591 -2.57 -7.11 -11.22
C VAL A 591 -1.58 -6.71 -10.12
N ASP A 592 -1.94 -5.68 -9.36
CA ASP A 592 -1.16 -5.18 -8.22
C ASP A 592 -1.86 -5.49 -6.89
N GLN A 593 -1.13 -5.29 -5.78
CA GLN A 593 -1.62 -5.51 -4.41
C GLN A 593 -2.45 -4.35 -3.85
N THR A 594 -2.81 -3.36 -4.67
CA THR A 594 -3.68 -2.28 -4.18
C THR A 594 -5.01 -2.86 -3.71
N PRO A 595 -5.59 -2.37 -2.60
CA PRO A 595 -6.87 -2.88 -2.11
C PRO A 595 -7.94 -2.85 -3.22
N ILE A 596 -8.80 -3.87 -3.27
CA ILE A 596 -9.96 -3.90 -4.20
C ILE A 596 -11.00 -2.80 -3.89
N GLY A 597 -10.91 -2.22 -2.69
CA GLY A 597 -11.67 -1.06 -2.28
C GLY A 597 -11.15 -0.54 -0.94
N ARG A 598 -11.34 0.76 -0.69
CA ARG A 598 -10.79 1.45 0.50
C ARG A 598 -11.81 1.66 1.61
N THR A 599 -13.08 1.33 1.36
CA THR A 599 -14.16 1.49 2.33
C THR A 599 -14.75 0.13 2.74
N PRO A 600 -15.41 0.05 3.90
CA PRO A 600 -16.12 -1.16 4.30
C PRO A 600 -17.29 -1.57 3.40
N ARG A 601 -17.74 -0.69 2.49
CA ARG A 601 -18.80 -0.99 1.51
C ARG A 601 -18.29 -1.89 0.39
N SER A 602 -17.03 -1.73 -0.01
CA SER A 602 -16.39 -2.62 -0.98
C SER A 602 -16.13 -3.99 -0.35
N ASN A 603 -16.50 -5.07 -1.03
CA ASN A 603 -16.28 -6.44 -0.59
C ASN A 603 -16.14 -7.38 -1.79
N LEU A 604 -15.90 -8.66 -1.52
CA LEU A 604 -15.69 -9.68 -2.52
C LEU A 604 -16.88 -9.82 -3.50
N ALA A 605 -18.11 -9.82 -2.97
CA ALA A 605 -19.31 -9.97 -3.78
C ALA A 605 -19.57 -8.77 -4.69
N THR A 606 -19.32 -7.54 -4.24
CA THR A 606 -19.48 -6.35 -5.08
C THR A 606 -18.44 -6.29 -6.18
N TYR A 607 -17.17 -6.56 -5.84
CA TYR A 607 -16.05 -6.48 -6.79
C TYR A 607 -16.17 -7.50 -7.94
N THR A 608 -16.60 -8.72 -7.64
CA THR A 608 -16.76 -9.79 -8.65
C THR A 608 -18.06 -9.68 -9.45
N GLY A 609 -18.94 -8.74 -9.11
CA GLY A 609 -20.29 -8.63 -9.68
C GLY A 609 -21.27 -9.71 -9.21
N LEU A 610 -20.85 -10.64 -8.35
CA LEU A 610 -21.70 -11.70 -7.80
C LEU A 610 -22.87 -11.13 -6.99
N PHE A 611 -22.68 -9.98 -6.36
CA PHE A 611 -23.72 -9.33 -5.56
C PHE A 611 -24.97 -8.99 -6.38
N ASP A 612 -24.82 -8.61 -7.65
CA ASP A 612 -25.96 -8.34 -8.53
C ASP A 612 -26.81 -9.58 -8.80
N VAL A 613 -26.15 -10.74 -8.90
CA VAL A 613 -26.82 -12.04 -9.05
C VAL A 613 -27.61 -12.37 -7.78
N ILE A 614 -26.99 -12.18 -6.60
CA ILE A 614 -27.64 -12.40 -5.30
C ILE A 614 -28.84 -11.47 -5.12
N ARG A 615 -28.71 -10.16 -5.41
CA ARG A 615 -29.82 -9.20 -5.28
C ARG A 615 -31.00 -9.55 -6.18
N LYS A 616 -30.73 -10.01 -7.41
CA LYS A 616 -31.77 -10.47 -8.34
C LYS A 616 -32.47 -11.74 -7.85
N LEU A 617 -31.72 -12.67 -7.24
CA LEU A 617 -32.28 -13.87 -6.62
C LEU A 617 -33.27 -13.52 -5.50
N PHE A 618 -32.88 -12.64 -4.58
CA PHE A 618 -33.76 -12.21 -3.47
C PHE A 618 -34.99 -11.42 -3.97
N ALA A 619 -34.81 -10.53 -4.95
CA ALA A 619 -35.95 -9.81 -5.54
C ALA A 619 -36.93 -10.71 -6.31
N ALA A 620 -36.48 -11.88 -6.78
CA ALA A 620 -37.34 -12.85 -7.44
C ALA A 620 -38.19 -13.69 -6.45
N HIS A 621 -37.88 -13.65 -5.15
CA HIS A 621 -38.59 -14.43 -4.13
C HIS A 621 -40.06 -13.97 -3.98
N PRO A 622 -41.04 -14.87 -3.75
CA PRO A 622 -42.46 -14.51 -3.65
C PRO A 622 -42.76 -13.38 -2.66
N VAL A 623 -42.20 -13.45 -1.44
CA VAL A 623 -42.37 -12.42 -0.41
C VAL A 623 -41.85 -11.05 -0.86
N ALA A 624 -40.73 -11.03 -1.59
CA ALA A 624 -40.17 -9.78 -2.12
C ALA A 624 -41.06 -9.21 -3.23
N ARG A 625 -41.61 -10.07 -4.11
CA ARG A 625 -42.54 -9.65 -5.18
C ARG A 625 -43.85 -9.11 -4.63
N GLU A 626 -44.44 -9.75 -3.62
CA GLU A 626 -45.65 -9.29 -2.95
C GLU A 626 -45.47 -7.90 -2.31
N ARG A 627 -44.29 -7.64 -1.75
CA ARG A 627 -43.94 -6.35 -1.14
C ARG A 627 -43.43 -5.30 -2.14
N GLY A 628 -43.35 -5.62 -3.44
CA GLY A 628 -42.85 -4.73 -4.47
C GLY A 628 -41.36 -4.40 -4.36
N TYR A 629 -40.57 -5.26 -3.70
CA TYR A 629 -39.14 -5.04 -3.52
C TYR A 629 -38.36 -5.31 -4.82
N SER A 630 -37.59 -4.32 -5.25
CA SER A 630 -36.66 -4.43 -6.37
C SER A 630 -35.28 -4.90 -5.91
N PRO A 631 -34.36 -5.28 -6.82
CA PRO A 631 -32.96 -5.55 -6.47
C PRO A 631 -32.26 -4.39 -5.74
N GLY A 632 -32.77 -3.16 -5.86
CA GLY A 632 -32.26 -1.99 -5.13
C GLY A 632 -32.49 -2.09 -3.62
N ARG A 633 -33.62 -2.67 -3.18
CA ARG A 633 -33.90 -2.90 -1.74
C ARG A 633 -32.84 -3.80 -1.08
N PHE A 634 -32.29 -4.73 -1.85
CA PHE A 634 -31.28 -5.68 -1.38
C PHE A 634 -29.84 -5.17 -1.54
N SER A 635 -29.64 -3.92 -1.98
CA SER A 635 -28.33 -3.28 -2.00
C SER A 635 -28.08 -2.53 -0.69
N PHE A 636 -26.92 -2.75 -0.07
CA PHE A 636 -26.50 -1.97 1.09
C PHE A 636 -25.89 -0.60 0.70
N ASN A 637 -25.61 -0.36 -0.58
CA ASN A 637 -25.01 0.89 -1.05
C ASN A 637 -26.02 2.02 -1.26
N VAL A 638 -27.29 1.67 -1.50
CA VAL A 638 -28.37 2.65 -1.74
C VAL A 638 -29.37 2.66 -0.58
N SER A 639 -30.03 3.80 -0.38
CA SER A 639 -31.07 3.94 0.64
C SER A 639 -32.27 3.03 0.34
N GLY A 640 -33.01 2.68 1.39
CA GLY A 640 -34.24 1.89 1.30
C GLY A 640 -34.19 0.61 2.14
N GLY A 641 -33.30 -0.33 1.82
CA GLY A 641 -33.17 -1.59 2.60
C GLY A 641 -31.94 -1.68 3.51
N ARG A 642 -30.96 -0.80 3.31
CA ARG A 642 -29.76 -0.72 4.15
C ARG A 642 -30.08 -0.25 5.57
N CYS A 643 -29.18 -0.51 6.50
CA CYS A 643 -29.16 0.13 7.81
C CYS A 643 -28.70 1.58 7.65
N GLU A 644 -29.50 2.54 8.13
CA GLU A 644 -29.17 3.98 8.00
C GLU A 644 -28.14 4.46 9.03
N GLU A 645 -27.97 3.77 10.16
CA GLU A 645 -26.97 4.15 11.19
C GLU A 645 -25.54 4.04 10.67
N CYS A 646 -25.22 2.92 10.02
CA CYS A 646 -23.91 2.71 9.39
C CYS A 646 -23.93 2.96 7.87
N GLU A 647 -25.05 3.46 7.34
CA GLU A 647 -25.28 3.64 5.91
C GLU A 647 -24.81 2.43 5.06
N GLY A 648 -25.17 1.22 5.51
CA GLY A 648 -24.81 -0.04 4.85
C GLY A 648 -23.38 -0.56 5.00
N ALA A 649 -22.48 0.15 5.70
CA ALA A 649 -21.11 -0.34 5.95
C ALA A 649 -21.08 -1.60 6.82
N GLY A 650 -22.00 -1.70 7.79
CA GLY A 650 -22.05 -2.76 8.79
C GLY A 650 -21.07 -2.57 9.95
N SER A 651 -20.16 -1.60 9.85
CA SER A 651 -19.24 -1.21 10.92
C SER A 651 -19.24 0.30 11.13
N ILE A 652 -18.73 0.71 12.29
CA ILE A 652 -18.49 2.11 12.64
C ILE A 652 -17.00 2.27 12.95
N THR A 653 -16.38 3.31 12.40
CA THR A 653 -14.98 3.65 12.69
C THR A 653 -14.92 4.55 13.91
N ILE A 654 -14.11 4.16 14.89
CA ILE A 654 -13.89 4.89 16.14
C ILE A 654 -12.51 5.55 16.05
N GLY A 655 -12.51 6.87 15.87
CA GLY A 655 -11.29 7.68 15.91
C GLY A 655 -10.73 7.76 17.33
N MET A 656 -9.45 7.44 17.49
CA MET A 656 -8.77 7.50 18.79
C MET A 656 -7.69 8.58 18.79
N LEU A 657 -7.57 9.31 19.90
CA LEU A 657 -6.63 10.45 20.02
C LEU A 657 -5.15 10.04 19.96
N PHE A 658 -4.82 8.83 20.41
CA PHE A 658 -3.42 8.36 20.57
C PHE A 658 -3.16 6.97 19.98
N LEU A 659 -4.16 6.36 19.37
CA LEU A 659 -4.11 5.01 18.81
C LEU A 659 -4.63 5.05 17.36
N PRO A 660 -4.25 4.07 16.52
CA PRO A 660 -4.88 3.89 15.22
C PRO A 660 -6.41 3.77 15.36
N GLU A 661 -7.13 4.22 14.34
CA GLU A 661 -8.58 4.05 14.28
C GLU A 661 -8.93 2.56 14.34
N ALA A 662 -9.96 2.21 15.10
CA ALA A 662 -10.50 0.85 15.13
C ALA A 662 -11.89 0.83 14.52
N SER A 663 -12.29 -0.33 13.99
CA SER A 663 -13.65 -0.54 13.47
C SER A 663 -14.37 -1.53 14.37
N ALA A 664 -15.62 -1.22 14.72
CA ALA A 664 -16.49 -2.10 15.50
C ALA A 664 -17.78 -2.40 14.71
N PRO A 665 -18.44 -3.55 14.93
CA PRO A 665 -19.75 -3.84 14.34
C PRO A 665 -20.76 -2.75 14.67
N CYS A 666 -21.60 -2.39 13.70
CA CYS A 666 -22.65 -1.38 13.91
C CYS A 666 -23.63 -1.85 15.00
N PRO A 667 -23.91 -1.03 16.02
CA PRO A 667 -24.79 -1.41 17.13
C PRO A 667 -26.26 -1.57 16.70
N ALA A 668 -26.69 -0.88 15.64
CA ALA A 668 -28.07 -0.92 15.17
C ALA A 668 -28.42 -2.19 14.36
N CYS A 669 -27.47 -2.68 13.53
CA CYS A 669 -27.70 -3.87 12.70
C CYS A 669 -26.82 -5.06 13.07
N ALA A 670 -25.99 -4.95 14.12
CA ALA A 670 -25.03 -5.96 14.55
C ALA A 670 -24.13 -6.49 13.40
N GLY A 671 -23.76 -5.63 12.46
CA GLY A 671 -22.97 -6.02 11.29
C GLY A 671 -23.76 -6.49 10.07
N ALA A 672 -25.09 -6.65 10.17
CA ALA A 672 -25.90 -7.21 9.08
C ALA A 672 -26.05 -6.29 7.86
N ARG A 673 -25.74 -4.99 7.97
CA ARG A 673 -25.85 -3.95 6.91
C ARG A 673 -27.27 -3.58 6.45
N TYR A 674 -28.30 -4.32 6.85
CA TYR A 674 -29.69 -4.11 6.42
C TYR A 674 -30.61 -3.76 7.59
N ASN A 675 -31.77 -3.18 7.26
CA ASN A 675 -32.87 -3.02 8.20
C ASN A 675 -33.64 -4.33 8.40
N ALA A 676 -34.40 -4.42 9.50
CA ALA A 676 -35.13 -5.63 9.88
C ALA A 676 -36.11 -6.10 8.81
N GLU A 677 -36.87 -5.18 8.20
CA GLU A 677 -37.85 -5.49 7.15
C GLU A 677 -37.24 -6.20 5.93
N THR A 678 -36.00 -5.85 5.56
CA THR A 678 -35.30 -6.47 4.42
C THR A 678 -34.83 -7.88 4.78
N LEU A 679 -34.47 -8.11 6.05
CA LEU A 679 -34.04 -9.41 6.57
C LEU A 679 -35.20 -10.40 6.75
N GLU A 680 -36.46 -9.99 6.61
CA GLU A 680 -37.61 -10.90 6.61
C GLU A 680 -37.71 -11.74 5.32
N VAL A 681 -37.03 -11.35 4.25
CA VAL A 681 -37.01 -12.12 3.00
C VAL A 681 -35.96 -13.22 3.08
N LEU A 682 -36.44 -14.47 3.06
CA LEU A 682 -35.60 -15.67 3.14
C LEU A 682 -35.59 -16.41 1.81
N VAL A 683 -34.40 -16.69 1.27
CA VAL A 683 -34.20 -17.60 0.14
C VAL A 683 -33.58 -18.88 0.70
N GLU A 684 -34.25 -20.02 0.50
CA GLU A 684 -33.82 -21.31 1.06
C GLU A 684 -33.53 -21.26 2.58
N GLY A 685 -34.34 -20.47 3.31
CA GLY A 685 -34.20 -20.31 4.77
C GLY A 685 -33.07 -19.37 5.21
N ARG A 686 -32.42 -18.64 4.30
CA ARG A 686 -31.33 -17.71 4.59
C ARG A 686 -31.70 -16.28 4.22
N THR A 687 -31.34 -15.32 5.09
CA THR A 687 -31.42 -13.89 4.78
C THR A 687 -30.31 -13.50 3.81
N ILE A 688 -30.41 -12.31 3.20
CA ILE A 688 -29.31 -11.80 2.37
C ILE A 688 -28.03 -11.55 3.19
N ALA A 689 -28.16 -11.17 4.46
CA ALA A 689 -27.02 -11.02 5.36
C ALA A 689 -26.34 -12.36 5.64
N ASP A 690 -27.11 -13.45 5.80
CA ASP A 690 -26.56 -14.80 5.97
C ASP A 690 -25.78 -15.23 4.74
N VAL A 691 -26.30 -14.99 3.53
CA VAL A 691 -25.61 -15.30 2.27
C VAL A 691 -24.32 -14.49 2.15
N LEU A 692 -24.32 -13.21 2.51
CA LEU A 692 -23.10 -12.40 2.55
C LEU A 692 -22.11 -12.86 3.63
N ALA A 693 -22.56 -13.52 4.69
CA ALA A 693 -21.71 -14.07 5.73
C ALA A 693 -21.11 -15.45 5.37
N MET A 694 -21.60 -16.12 4.32
CA MET A 694 -21.07 -17.39 3.84
C MET A 694 -19.64 -17.24 3.33
N THR A 695 -18.85 -18.29 3.55
CA THR A 695 -17.55 -18.46 2.87
C THR A 695 -17.77 -18.66 1.36
N VAL A 696 -16.73 -18.48 0.55
CA VAL A 696 -16.78 -18.76 -0.89
C VAL A 696 -17.13 -20.24 -1.14
N ASP A 697 -16.58 -21.15 -0.33
CA ASP A 697 -16.86 -22.60 -0.42
C ASP A 697 -18.35 -22.89 -0.12
N ASP A 698 -18.90 -22.33 0.95
CA ASP A 698 -20.33 -22.49 1.29
C ASP A 698 -21.23 -21.85 0.24
N ALA A 699 -20.88 -20.65 -0.21
CA ALA A 699 -21.62 -19.96 -1.26
C ALA A 699 -21.59 -20.72 -2.57
N ARG A 700 -20.49 -21.41 -2.89
CA ARG A 700 -20.36 -22.24 -4.09
C ARG A 700 -21.32 -23.43 -4.07
N ALA A 701 -21.50 -24.04 -2.90
CA ALA A 701 -22.47 -25.10 -2.69
C ALA A 701 -23.91 -24.56 -2.74
N PHE A 702 -24.19 -23.48 -2.00
CA PHE A 702 -25.51 -22.85 -1.88
C PHE A 702 -26.03 -22.30 -3.23
N LEU A 703 -25.20 -21.59 -3.99
CA LEU A 703 -25.55 -20.98 -5.27
C LEU A 703 -25.31 -21.89 -6.48
N SER A 704 -25.08 -23.18 -6.27
CA SER A 704 -24.78 -24.14 -7.35
C SER A 704 -25.87 -24.22 -8.43
N HIS A 705 -27.12 -23.97 -8.05
CA HIS A 705 -28.28 -23.96 -8.94
C HIS A 705 -28.47 -22.63 -9.70
N VAL A 706 -27.71 -21.58 -9.36
CA VAL A 706 -27.81 -20.24 -9.97
C VAL A 706 -26.81 -20.14 -11.12
N PRO A 707 -27.22 -20.16 -12.40
CA PRO A 707 -26.30 -20.39 -13.53
C PRO A 707 -25.11 -19.41 -13.64
N ALA A 708 -25.28 -18.17 -13.18
CA ALA A 708 -24.23 -17.14 -13.26
C ALA A 708 -23.20 -17.20 -12.11
N ALA A 709 -23.50 -17.88 -11.00
CA ALA A 709 -22.65 -17.86 -9.80
C ALA A 709 -21.46 -18.83 -9.83
N PRO A 710 -21.59 -20.11 -10.29
CA PRO A 710 -20.51 -21.09 -10.33
C PRO A 710 -19.21 -20.56 -10.94
N LYS A 711 -19.30 -19.91 -12.11
CA LYS A 711 -18.12 -19.44 -12.84
C LYS A 711 -17.25 -18.48 -12.01
N SER A 712 -17.86 -17.59 -11.25
CA SER A 712 -17.13 -16.61 -10.43
C SER A 712 -16.58 -17.24 -9.15
N LEU A 713 -17.36 -18.11 -8.51
CA LEU A 713 -17.00 -18.79 -7.27
C LEU A 713 -15.91 -19.85 -7.49
N ASP A 714 -16.00 -20.64 -8.56
CA ASP A 714 -14.98 -21.64 -8.93
C ASP A 714 -13.60 -20.99 -9.10
N MET A 715 -13.53 -19.83 -9.75
CA MET A 715 -12.27 -19.11 -9.93
C MET A 715 -11.69 -18.62 -8.60
N LEU A 716 -12.53 -18.18 -7.66
CA LEU A 716 -12.08 -17.79 -6.31
C LEU A 716 -11.57 -18.99 -5.51
N VAL A 717 -12.21 -20.15 -5.64
CA VAL A 717 -11.74 -21.40 -5.03
C VAL A 717 -10.41 -21.84 -5.64
N GLU A 718 -10.28 -21.80 -6.97
CA GLU A 718 -9.05 -22.18 -7.70
C GLU A 718 -7.83 -21.33 -7.25
N VAL A 719 -8.01 -20.04 -7.00
CA VAL A 719 -6.93 -19.16 -6.48
C VAL A 719 -6.74 -19.27 -4.96
N GLY A 720 -7.44 -20.19 -4.28
CA GLY A 720 -7.27 -20.48 -2.86
C GLY A 720 -7.96 -19.50 -1.92
N LEU A 721 -9.06 -18.86 -2.34
CA LEU A 721 -9.83 -17.90 -1.54
C LEU A 721 -11.15 -18.48 -0.99
N GLY A 722 -11.30 -19.80 -0.95
CA GLY A 722 -12.49 -20.51 -0.46
C GLY A 722 -12.97 -20.07 0.93
N TYR A 723 -12.03 -19.70 1.82
CA TYR A 723 -12.32 -19.29 3.20
C TYR A 723 -12.84 -17.86 3.37
N LEU A 724 -12.69 -17.00 2.36
CA LEU A 724 -13.15 -15.61 2.46
C LEU A 724 -14.68 -15.54 2.48
N ARG A 725 -15.23 -14.59 3.23
CA ARG A 725 -16.68 -14.37 3.21
C ARG A 725 -17.08 -13.44 2.08
N LEU A 726 -18.23 -13.69 1.45
CA LEU A 726 -18.73 -12.87 0.33
C LEU A 726 -18.85 -11.38 0.65
N GLY A 727 -19.35 -11.06 1.85
CA GLY A 727 -19.52 -9.71 2.37
C GLY A 727 -18.32 -9.16 3.12
N GLN A 728 -17.21 -9.90 3.22
CA GLN A 728 -16.02 -9.45 3.95
C GLN A 728 -15.50 -8.12 3.41
N SER A 729 -15.30 -7.16 4.30
CA SER A 729 -14.84 -5.81 3.94
C SER A 729 -13.50 -5.88 3.19
N ALA A 730 -13.37 -5.14 2.09
CA ALA A 730 -12.14 -4.99 1.34
C ALA A 730 -10.99 -4.41 2.18
N THR A 731 -11.31 -3.59 3.20
CA THR A 731 -10.31 -3.03 4.12
C THR A 731 -9.65 -4.08 5.03
N THR A 732 -10.30 -5.23 5.19
CA THR A 732 -9.81 -6.35 6.01
C THR A 732 -9.04 -7.39 5.20
N LEU A 733 -9.04 -7.28 3.87
CA LEU A 733 -8.28 -8.18 3.00
C LEU A 733 -6.80 -7.76 2.98
N SER A 734 -5.93 -8.77 3.10
CA SER A 734 -4.49 -8.64 2.84
C SER A 734 -4.21 -8.22 1.40
N GLY A 735 -2.99 -7.72 1.13
CA GLY A 735 -2.55 -7.40 -0.22
C GLY A 735 -2.63 -8.60 -1.18
N GLY A 736 -2.14 -9.76 -0.73
CA GLY A 736 -2.19 -11.01 -1.50
C GLY A 736 -3.61 -11.55 -1.73
N GLU A 737 -4.53 -11.42 -0.76
CA GLU A 737 -5.95 -11.74 -0.99
C GLU A 737 -6.58 -10.80 -2.04
N ALA A 738 -6.38 -9.49 -1.89
CA ALA A 738 -6.89 -8.51 -2.85
C ALA A 738 -6.37 -8.76 -4.28
N GLN A 739 -5.09 -9.10 -4.41
CA GLN A 739 -4.47 -9.43 -5.69
C GLN A 739 -5.07 -10.69 -6.31
N ARG A 740 -5.26 -11.76 -5.52
CA ARG A 740 -5.88 -13.01 -5.97
C ARG A 740 -7.35 -12.81 -6.38
N VAL A 741 -8.10 -11.92 -5.71
CA VAL A 741 -9.46 -11.54 -6.12
C VAL A 741 -9.46 -10.87 -7.50
N LYS A 742 -8.53 -9.93 -7.74
CA LYS A 742 -8.37 -9.29 -9.06
C LYS A 742 -8.04 -10.31 -10.15
N LEU A 743 -7.09 -11.20 -9.87
CA LEU A 743 -6.71 -12.27 -10.80
C LEU A 743 -7.90 -13.18 -11.12
N ALA A 744 -8.65 -13.63 -10.10
CA ALA A 744 -9.85 -14.44 -10.27
C ALA A 744 -10.92 -13.73 -11.13
N ASN A 745 -11.11 -12.42 -10.93
CA ASN A 745 -12.04 -11.63 -11.74
C ASN A 745 -11.62 -11.56 -13.22
N GLU A 746 -10.32 -11.44 -13.49
CA GLU A 746 -9.79 -11.42 -14.86
C GLU A 746 -9.84 -12.79 -15.55
N LEU A 747 -9.63 -13.88 -14.82
CA LEU A 747 -9.75 -15.25 -15.33
C LEU A 747 -11.18 -15.59 -15.77
N GLN A 748 -12.19 -14.98 -15.16
CA GLN A 748 -13.58 -15.14 -15.61
C GLN A 748 -13.81 -14.55 -17.00
N ARG A 749 -12.98 -13.59 -17.42
CA ARG A 749 -13.13 -12.80 -18.65
C ARG A 749 -12.16 -13.25 -19.75
N LEU A 750 -11.68 -14.50 -19.75
CA LEU A 750 -10.81 -15.02 -20.82
C LEU A 750 -11.44 -14.79 -22.20
N ARG A 751 -10.80 -13.91 -22.99
CA ARG A 751 -11.17 -13.54 -24.36
C ARG A 751 -10.19 -14.16 -25.35
N SER A 752 -10.58 -14.26 -26.61
CA SER A 752 -9.67 -14.60 -27.71
C SER A 752 -8.66 -13.48 -27.94
N GLY A 753 -7.38 -13.83 -28.11
CA GLY A 753 -6.29 -12.89 -28.41
C GLY A 753 -5.11 -13.04 -27.45
N HIS A 754 -3.96 -12.44 -27.79
CA HIS A 754 -2.77 -12.51 -26.96
C HIS A 754 -2.81 -11.42 -25.89
N THR A 755 -2.92 -11.82 -24.62
CA THR A 755 -2.94 -10.92 -23.47
C THR A 755 -1.58 -10.90 -22.79
N LEU A 756 -1.09 -9.70 -22.44
CA LEU A 756 0.05 -9.50 -21.54
C LEU A 756 -0.48 -9.30 -20.12
N TYR A 757 -0.15 -10.23 -19.22
CA TYR A 757 -0.40 -10.12 -17.79
C TYR A 757 0.86 -9.59 -17.10
N VAL A 758 0.73 -8.48 -16.38
CA VAL A 758 1.80 -7.90 -15.56
C VAL A 758 1.40 -7.99 -14.09
N LEU A 759 2.21 -8.71 -13.31
CA LEU A 759 2.00 -8.89 -11.87
C LEU A 759 3.18 -8.31 -11.09
N ASP A 760 2.87 -7.54 -10.05
CA ASP A 760 3.87 -6.99 -9.15
C ASP A 760 3.87 -7.81 -7.85
N GLU A 761 4.96 -8.53 -7.59
CA GLU A 761 5.20 -9.38 -6.43
C GLU A 761 3.98 -10.25 -6.03
N PRO A 762 3.55 -11.19 -6.91
CA PRO A 762 2.32 -11.96 -6.71
C PRO A 762 2.34 -12.96 -5.56
N THR A 763 3.53 -13.24 -5.00
CA THR A 763 3.76 -14.22 -3.93
C THR A 763 3.86 -13.59 -2.55
N THR A 764 3.92 -12.25 -2.47
CA THR A 764 4.09 -11.52 -1.21
C THR A 764 2.98 -11.87 -0.22
N GLY A 765 3.39 -12.31 0.97
CA GLY A 765 2.49 -12.71 2.05
C GLY A 765 1.70 -14.01 1.76
N LEU A 766 2.11 -14.80 0.78
CA LEU A 766 1.53 -16.12 0.52
C LEU A 766 2.36 -17.21 1.16
N HIS A 767 1.68 -18.20 1.75
CA HIS A 767 2.31 -19.44 2.14
C HIS A 767 2.79 -20.19 0.87
N PRO A 768 3.91 -20.95 0.90
CA PRO A 768 4.39 -21.70 -0.26
C PRO A 768 3.33 -22.58 -0.96
N ALA A 769 2.46 -23.24 -0.19
CA ALA A 769 1.32 -23.98 -0.74
C ALA A 769 0.31 -23.12 -1.53
N ASP A 770 0.12 -21.86 -1.15
CA ASP A 770 -0.72 -20.91 -1.87
C ASP A 770 0.01 -20.37 -3.12
N VAL A 771 1.34 -20.26 -3.06
CA VAL A 771 2.21 -19.95 -4.21
C VAL A 771 2.12 -21.04 -5.27
N ASP A 772 2.17 -22.32 -4.91
CA ASP A 772 2.03 -23.43 -5.86
C ASP A 772 0.69 -23.36 -6.62
N ARG A 773 -0.41 -23.10 -5.90
CA ARG A 773 -1.74 -22.92 -6.50
C ARG A 773 -1.77 -21.76 -7.47
N LEU A 774 -1.16 -20.64 -7.11
CA LEU A 774 -1.03 -19.47 -7.97
C LEU A 774 -0.23 -19.81 -9.24
N MET A 775 0.88 -20.53 -9.10
CA MET A 775 1.70 -20.92 -10.24
C MET A 775 0.98 -21.84 -11.22
N VAL A 776 0.12 -22.75 -10.74
CA VAL A 776 -0.76 -23.55 -11.61
C VAL A 776 -1.66 -22.65 -12.46
N VAL A 777 -2.26 -21.63 -11.85
CA VAL A 777 -3.13 -20.66 -12.54
C VAL A 777 -2.35 -19.82 -13.56
N LEU A 778 -1.16 -19.32 -13.21
CA LEU A 778 -0.31 -18.55 -14.11
C LEU A 778 0.17 -19.39 -15.30
N ARG A 779 0.55 -20.64 -15.07
CA ARG A 779 0.95 -21.57 -16.14
C ARG A 779 -0.21 -21.90 -17.08
N ARG A 780 -1.45 -21.98 -16.57
CA ARG A 780 -2.64 -22.15 -17.41
C ARG A 780 -2.84 -20.95 -18.35
N LEU A 781 -2.54 -19.73 -17.90
CA LEU A 781 -2.59 -18.53 -18.76
C LEU A 781 -1.56 -18.61 -19.89
N VAL A 782 -0.33 -19.00 -19.57
CA VAL A 782 0.75 -19.18 -20.54
C VAL A 782 0.42 -20.30 -21.54
N ALA A 783 -0.10 -21.44 -21.07
CA ALA A 783 -0.53 -22.55 -21.91
C ALA A 783 -1.68 -22.17 -22.86
N ALA A 784 -2.51 -21.18 -22.51
CA ALA A 784 -3.52 -20.61 -23.39
C ALA A 784 -2.95 -19.62 -24.43
N GLY A 785 -1.62 -19.45 -24.48
CA GLY A 785 -0.90 -18.61 -25.44
C GLY A 785 -0.71 -17.16 -24.99
N ASN A 786 -0.93 -16.83 -23.71
CA ASN A 786 -0.70 -15.49 -23.16
C ASN A 786 0.74 -15.31 -22.66
N THR A 787 1.13 -14.07 -22.38
CA THR A 787 2.41 -13.76 -21.74
C THR A 787 2.17 -13.35 -20.30
N VAL A 788 2.99 -13.85 -19.37
CA VAL A 788 2.96 -13.44 -17.96
C VAL A 788 4.33 -12.86 -17.62
N VAL A 789 4.37 -11.60 -17.19
CA VAL A 789 5.57 -10.94 -16.68
C VAL A 789 5.33 -10.63 -15.21
N LEU A 790 6.21 -11.11 -14.35
CA LEU A 790 6.11 -10.95 -12.90
C LEU A 790 7.37 -10.30 -12.34
N VAL A 791 7.21 -9.29 -11.50
CA VAL A 791 8.28 -8.84 -10.60
C VAL A 791 8.32 -9.83 -9.46
N GLU A 792 9.48 -10.45 -9.19
CA GLU A 792 9.58 -11.41 -8.10
C GLU A 792 10.89 -11.51 -7.33
N HIS A 793 10.80 -12.06 -6.12
CA HIS A 793 11.90 -12.39 -5.22
C HIS A 793 11.86 -13.83 -4.67
N ASP A 794 10.74 -14.57 -4.76
CA ASP A 794 10.68 -15.98 -4.34
C ASP A 794 11.47 -16.87 -5.33
N MET A 795 12.54 -17.46 -4.82
CA MET A 795 13.46 -18.26 -5.65
C MET A 795 12.80 -19.50 -6.27
N PRO A 796 11.93 -20.26 -5.58
CA PRO A 796 11.14 -21.32 -6.21
C PRO A 796 10.35 -20.84 -7.44
N VAL A 797 9.65 -19.71 -7.33
CA VAL A 797 8.91 -19.13 -8.47
C VAL A 797 9.85 -18.69 -9.59
N ILE A 798 10.94 -18.01 -9.27
CA ILE A 798 11.96 -17.58 -10.24
C ILE A 798 12.60 -18.78 -10.95
N ALA A 799 12.95 -19.83 -10.20
CA ALA A 799 13.52 -21.08 -10.73
C ALA A 799 12.55 -21.78 -11.68
N SER A 800 11.24 -21.63 -11.45
CA SER A 800 10.19 -22.21 -12.28
C SER A 800 9.85 -21.40 -13.54
N ALA A 801 10.46 -20.22 -13.72
CA ALA A 801 10.18 -19.31 -14.83
C ALA A 801 10.83 -19.77 -16.14
N ASP A 802 10.20 -19.42 -17.26
CA ASP A 802 10.75 -19.72 -18.59
C ASP A 802 11.92 -18.79 -18.96
N TRP A 803 11.84 -17.54 -18.48
CA TRP A 803 12.83 -16.50 -18.71
C TRP A 803 12.99 -15.64 -17.46
N MET A 804 14.20 -15.13 -17.25
CA MET A 804 14.56 -14.31 -16.12
C MET A 804 15.30 -13.05 -16.58
N ILE A 805 15.02 -11.92 -15.93
CA ILE A 805 15.73 -10.65 -16.10
C ILE A 805 16.18 -10.19 -14.71
N ASP A 806 17.50 -10.16 -14.48
CA ASP A 806 18.09 -9.76 -13.21
C ASP A 806 18.58 -8.29 -13.26
N LEU A 807 18.03 -7.44 -12.39
CA LEU A 807 18.42 -6.04 -12.26
C LEU A 807 19.35 -5.80 -11.07
N GLY A 808 20.39 -4.99 -11.27
CA GLY A 808 21.32 -4.66 -10.20
C GLY A 808 22.47 -3.74 -10.66
N PRO A 809 23.66 -3.85 -10.06
CA PRO A 809 24.04 -4.78 -8.98
C PRO A 809 23.50 -4.39 -7.58
N GLY A 810 23.07 -3.14 -7.39
CA GLY A 810 22.54 -2.61 -6.13
C GLY A 810 21.17 -1.94 -6.28
N GLY A 811 20.74 -1.22 -5.24
CA GLY A 811 19.57 -0.34 -5.27
C GLY A 811 19.94 1.12 -5.57
N GLY A 812 18.94 1.94 -5.97
CA GLY A 812 19.14 3.36 -6.24
C GLY A 812 20.08 3.61 -7.42
N ASP A 813 21.04 4.52 -7.25
CA ASP A 813 22.01 4.90 -8.28
C ASP A 813 23.00 3.77 -8.64
N ASN A 814 23.17 2.80 -7.75
CA ASN A 814 23.95 1.58 -8.00
C ASN A 814 23.13 0.47 -8.68
N GLY A 815 21.87 0.75 -9.04
CA GLY A 815 20.98 -0.17 -9.75
C GLY A 815 20.74 0.22 -11.21
N GLY A 816 19.58 -0.19 -11.72
CA GLY A 816 19.07 0.22 -13.03
C GLY A 816 19.74 -0.43 -14.23
N ARG A 817 20.57 -1.45 -14.03
CA ARG A 817 21.25 -2.21 -15.09
C ARG A 817 20.75 -3.65 -15.12
N ILE A 818 20.64 -4.22 -16.31
CA ILE A 818 20.43 -5.66 -16.48
C ILE A 818 21.77 -6.35 -16.30
N ILE A 819 21.89 -7.19 -15.27
CA ILE A 819 23.09 -7.98 -14.99
C ILE A 819 23.07 -9.28 -15.78
N ALA A 820 21.89 -9.91 -15.87
CA ALA A 820 21.68 -11.13 -16.61
C ALA A 820 20.27 -11.15 -17.23
N SER A 821 20.14 -11.78 -18.39
CA SER A 821 18.84 -12.05 -19.02
C SER A 821 18.94 -13.38 -19.76
N GLY A 822 18.10 -14.34 -19.41
CA GLY A 822 18.20 -15.71 -19.89
C GLY A 822 17.28 -16.68 -19.15
N PRO A 823 17.30 -17.97 -19.52
CA PRO A 823 16.72 -19.01 -18.68
C PRO A 823 17.33 -19.01 -17.27
N PRO A 824 16.59 -19.43 -16.21
CA PRO A 824 17.09 -19.42 -14.84
C PRO A 824 18.45 -20.12 -14.65
N THR A 825 18.68 -21.23 -15.37
CA THR A 825 19.94 -21.99 -15.35
C THR A 825 21.13 -21.15 -15.82
N VAL A 826 20.96 -20.30 -16.83
CA VAL A 826 22.01 -19.40 -17.33
C VAL A 826 22.26 -18.26 -16.35
N VAL A 827 21.20 -17.70 -15.77
CA VAL A 827 21.34 -16.59 -14.82
C VAL A 827 22.02 -17.06 -13.52
N ALA A 828 21.77 -18.29 -13.07
CA ALA A 828 22.40 -18.88 -11.88
C ALA A 828 23.93 -18.99 -11.97
N GLU A 829 24.49 -19.00 -13.18
CA GLU A 829 25.94 -19.05 -13.42
C GLU A 829 26.58 -17.66 -13.65
N THR A 830 25.77 -16.59 -13.65
CA THR A 830 26.25 -15.24 -14.00
C THR A 830 27.00 -14.58 -12.84
N ALA A 831 28.28 -14.27 -13.06
CA ALA A 831 29.09 -13.53 -12.10
C ALA A 831 28.58 -12.10 -11.88
N GLY A 832 28.59 -11.62 -10.64
CA GLY A 832 28.16 -10.26 -10.29
C GLY A 832 26.65 -10.07 -10.12
N SER A 833 25.85 -11.09 -10.39
CA SER A 833 24.43 -11.13 -9.99
C SER A 833 24.31 -11.39 -8.49
N ALA A 834 23.56 -10.53 -7.78
CA ALA A 834 23.22 -10.76 -6.38
C ALA A 834 22.26 -11.94 -6.20
N THR A 835 21.57 -12.32 -7.27
CA THR A 835 20.52 -13.34 -7.29
C THR A 835 21.06 -14.74 -7.61
N ALA A 836 22.11 -14.82 -8.43
CA ALA A 836 22.66 -16.08 -8.97
C ALA A 836 22.96 -17.14 -7.91
N ALA A 837 23.63 -16.78 -6.81
CA ALA A 837 24.01 -17.72 -5.75
C ALA A 837 22.80 -18.27 -4.95
N TYR A 838 21.70 -17.52 -4.89
CA TYR A 838 20.46 -17.99 -4.27
C TYR A 838 19.72 -18.91 -5.24
N LEU A 839 19.61 -18.51 -6.50
CA LEU A 839 18.97 -19.30 -7.54
C LEU A 839 19.64 -20.66 -7.75
N ALA A 840 20.98 -20.71 -7.74
CA ALA A 840 21.74 -21.94 -7.87
C ALA A 840 21.39 -22.98 -6.80
N ARG A 841 21.07 -22.56 -5.56
CA ARG A 841 20.65 -23.47 -4.48
C ARG A 841 19.30 -24.14 -4.74
N HIS A 842 18.44 -23.51 -5.55
CA HIS A 842 17.13 -24.04 -5.92
C HIS A 842 17.15 -24.86 -7.22
N LEU A 843 18.17 -24.68 -8.07
CA LEU A 843 18.35 -25.42 -9.32
C LEU A 843 19.28 -26.64 -9.18
N ALA A 844 20.17 -26.65 -8.19
CA ALA A 844 21.09 -27.76 -7.95
C ALA A 844 20.40 -28.91 -7.20
N VAL A 845 19.60 -29.71 -7.91
CA VAL A 845 19.16 -31.06 -7.49
C VAL A 845 19.25 -32.03 -8.65
#